data_AF-A0A1M5QG01-F1
#
_entry.id   AF-A0A1M5QG01-F1
#
_cell.length_a   1.000
_cell.length_b   1.000
_cell.length_c   1.000
_cell.angle_alpha   90.00
_cell.angle_beta   90.00
_cell.angle_gamma   90.00
#
_symmetry.space_group_name_H-M   'P 1'
#
loop_
_entity.id
_entity.type
_entity.pdbx_description
1 polymer ?
#
loop_
_entity_poly.entity_id
_entity_poly.type
_entity_poly.pdbx_seq_one_letter_code
_entity_poly.pdbx_strand_id
1 'polypeptide(L)'
;MKYLIYVLLFSPGVFSQNYQYAIEEAQIEIPVLPTGVNNQLEEIEYFKAYLLPIAKKATLQQALDTYGAVRLERGDYSGVDIIMKTNQRLYGHPSLTQVSNITIAAGSTNVHLEDLFPVGKEVTFQAGAIISNCTLKTIKWCNIVATNARIENNLFINIMSSINFNCSQSGYFRNNKIIKHQVHASSNMLVLKGNSITPSYGNVHLHSNFLTPAGDATDIDNLQSITFVGLDSEAWNFSGTGTKPMLVMQNMGDVKITDFGGGNGYSTIKTPTFDIDANNLFFFNKYIKNQSTPFIPPTIAAKTNVLYFAGEHDDYIRKSGNVTGFDLKGHFQGAGANKDITLNGAIQKSAIVQTTLSNAILGTQYAPFERTIWEKLPDPLGTNWKTERVNKTDQTDFIQNLINKNGIAELPEGIFYIGSTLSLPINGINGIIGSGTGKTVIVGLTDTFPLITLKESPSGDNNFILSNVTLQGGNAGIFAPDEIDQIAFTNLKYVVFRNQNYGIHLYRNYGLDNCFFDSVSFLDCKIGFFQDPNPANSQSDPGYVDKVVFYNGQYLNCGTAISMRATRADNLNAWINCKFDGNSLAIDISGNNFPLAANCDFTNHTGPNIIRDSPLALYSCNFYNNAPTDAVFRAQGSYLEGCNLLDNVPVFSSTVHYGMSNYILNSTIKGDVIRTYGMTQGIFVNSNLQANPQINKLLVNVKDNVPTVILNTTPNPYPQLLVTHGN
;
A
#
# COMPACT_ATOMS: atom_id res chain seq x y z
N MET A 1 71.15 -39.59 -52.75
CA MET A 1 69.69 -39.85 -52.69
C MET A 1 69.31 -39.93 -51.21
N LYS A 2 68.39 -39.05 -50.77
CA LYS A 2 67.60 -39.08 -49.51
C LYS A 2 68.31 -38.98 -48.14
N TYR A 3 68.28 -37.74 -47.63
CA TYR A 3 68.02 -37.22 -46.27
C TYR A 3 67.93 -38.15 -45.04
N LEU A 4 68.67 -37.80 -43.99
CA LEU A 4 68.14 -37.49 -42.64
C LEU A 4 69.24 -36.76 -41.83
N ILE A 5 69.01 -35.52 -41.38
CA ILE A 5 69.85 -34.85 -40.36
C ILE A 5 68.93 -34.36 -39.25
N TYR A 6 69.20 -34.89 -38.06
CA TYR A 6 68.61 -34.48 -36.78
C TYR A 6 69.34 -33.26 -36.22
N VAL A 7 68.57 -32.21 -35.96
CA VAL A 7 68.52 -31.33 -34.77
C VAL A 7 69.79 -31.17 -33.92
N LEU A 8 70.22 -29.92 -33.71
CA LEU A 8 70.49 -29.32 -32.39
C LEU A 8 70.62 -27.77 -32.46
N LEU A 9 69.61 -27.11 -31.88
CA LEU A 9 69.56 -25.84 -31.12
C LEU A 9 70.63 -24.76 -31.35
N PHE A 10 70.19 -23.55 -31.73
CA PHE A 10 70.51 -22.27 -31.05
C PHE A 10 69.45 -21.21 -31.38
N SER A 11 68.83 -20.66 -30.34
CA SER A 11 67.83 -19.58 -30.40
C SER A 11 68.50 -18.20 -30.34
N PRO A 12 68.13 -17.23 -31.20
CA PRO A 12 68.27 -15.81 -30.89
C PRO A 12 66.91 -15.24 -30.47
N GLY A 13 66.84 -14.71 -29.26
CA GLY A 13 65.67 -13.99 -28.74
C GLY A 13 65.43 -12.70 -29.52
N VAL A 14 64.20 -12.50 -29.96
CA VAL A 14 63.71 -11.24 -30.52
C VAL A 14 63.03 -10.47 -29.38
N PHE A 15 63.57 -9.32 -29.00
CA PHE A 15 62.91 -8.37 -28.11
C PHE A 15 61.82 -7.64 -28.89
N SER A 16 60.55 -8.04 -28.74
CA SER A 16 59.42 -7.19 -29.12
C SER A 16 59.14 -6.20 -28.00
N GLN A 17 59.34 -4.91 -28.27
CA GLN A 17 58.83 -3.83 -27.43
C GLN A 17 57.30 -3.83 -27.50
N ASN A 18 56.65 -4.34 -26.44
CA ASN A 18 55.22 -4.12 -26.22
C ASN A 18 55.05 -2.67 -25.75
N TYR A 19 54.57 -1.80 -26.63
CA TYR A 19 53.97 -0.54 -26.22
C TYR A 19 52.65 -0.87 -25.52
N GLN A 20 52.68 -1.00 -24.19
CA GLN A 20 51.49 -0.86 -23.36
C GLN A 20 51.07 0.61 -23.47
N TYR A 21 50.11 0.90 -24.34
CA TYR A 21 49.23 2.03 -24.09
C TYR A 21 48.42 1.65 -22.84
N ALA A 22 48.93 2.07 -21.68
CA ALA A 22 48.08 2.26 -20.53
C ALA A 22 47.05 3.32 -20.96
N ILE A 23 45.84 2.88 -21.31
CA ILE A 23 44.68 3.74 -21.19
C ILE A 23 44.68 4.10 -19.72
N GLU A 24 44.95 5.37 -19.41
CA GLU A 24 44.75 5.90 -18.06
C GLU A 24 43.29 5.58 -17.70
N GLU A 25 43.08 4.54 -16.88
CA GLU A 25 41.81 4.39 -16.18
C GLU A 25 41.64 5.69 -15.40
N ALA A 26 40.57 6.44 -15.72
CA ALA A 26 40.24 7.66 -15.01
C ALA A 26 40.30 7.37 -13.51
N GLN A 27 41.09 8.16 -12.77
CA GLN A 27 41.21 7.97 -11.33
C GLN A 27 39.81 7.95 -10.71
N ILE A 28 39.45 6.81 -10.12
CA ILE A 28 38.21 6.67 -9.35
C ILE A 28 38.38 7.54 -8.10
N GLU A 29 37.90 8.78 -8.13
CA GLU A 29 37.81 9.58 -6.92
C GLU A 29 36.89 8.86 -5.93
N ILE A 30 37.43 8.58 -4.74
CA ILE A 30 36.68 7.95 -3.66
C ILE A 30 35.61 8.96 -3.19
N PRO A 31 34.33 8.58 -3.21
CA PRO A 31 33.26 9.45 -2.73
C PRO A 31 33.49 9.91 -1.28
N VAL A 32 33.14 11.16 -0.99
CA VAL A 32 33.21 11.68 0.38
C VAL A 32 32.16 10.96 1.22
N LEU A 33 32.56 10.40 2.37
CA LEU A 33 31.64 9.71 3.27
C LEU A 33 30.76 10.70 4.05
N PRO A 34 29.46 10.42 4.22
CA PRO A 34 28.62 11.16 5.17
C PRO A 34 29.14 11.00 6.60
N THR A 35 29.11 12.08 7.40
CA THR A 35 29.58 12.05 8.80
C THR A 35 28.43 12.26 9.78
N GLY A 36 28.45 11.51 10.89
CA GLY A 36 27.54 11.74 12.02
C GLY A 36 26.08 11.33 11.84
N VAL A 37 25.73 10.60 10.77
CA VAL A 37 24.35 10.20 10.46
C VAL A 37 24.24 8.68 10.25
N ASN A 38 23.18 8.08 10.79
CA ASN A 38 22.84 6.66 10.62
C ASN A 38 21.70 6.48 9.60
N ASN A 39 21.58 5.26 9.07
CA ASN A 39 20.43 4.84 8.29
C ASN A 39 19.18 4.67 9.18
N GLN A 40 18.03 4.45 8.57
CA GLN A 40 16.80 4.08 9.28
C GLN A 40 16.93 2.67 9.89
N LEU A 41 16.12 2.33 10.90
CA LEU A 41 16.29 1.12 11.70
C LEU A 41 16.24 -0.18 10.88
N GLU A 42 15.29 -0.33 9.97
CA GLU A 42 15.24 -1.54 9.13
C GLU A 42 16.43 -1.63 8.17
N GLU A 43 16.92 -0.51 7.64
CA GLU A 43 18.14 -0.47 6.82
C GLU A 43 19.36 -0.91 7.64
N ILE A 44 19.48 -0.44 8.89
CA ILE A 44 20.53 -0.86 9.82
C ILE A 44 20.52 -2.37 10.00
N GLU A 45 19.34 -2.96 10.22
CA GLU A 45 19.21 -4.41 10.41
C GLU A 45 19.49 -5.19 9.13
N TYR A 46 19.06 -4.68 7.97
CA TYR A 46 19.39 -5.25 6.66
C TYR A 46 20.90 -5.27 6.41
N PHE A 47 21.59 -4.14 6.55
CA PHE A 47 23.03 -4.06 6.26
C PHE A 47 23.91 -4.78 7.30
N LYS A 48 23.43 -5.00 8.53
CA LYS A 48 24.07 -5.87 9.53
C LYS A 48 23.96 -7.36 9.20
N ALA A 49 22.97 -7.78 8.42
CA ALA A 49 22.77 -9.18 8.07
C ALA A 49 23.97 -9.74 7.28
N TYR A 50 24.26 -11.03 7.49
CA TYR A 50 25.34 -11.71 6.78
C TYR A 50 25.04 -11.75 5.27
N LEU A 51 25.89 -11.13 4.45
CA LEU A 51 25.79 -11.24 3.00
C LEU A 51 26.25 -12.63 2.57
N LEU A 52 25.33 -13.44 2.03
CA LEU A 52 25.65 -14.73 1.44
C LEU A 52 25.88 -14.58 -0.06
N PRO A 53 27.09 -14.79 -0.59
CA PRO A 53 27.35 -14.72 -2.02
C PRO A 53 26.64 -15.83 -2.80
N ILE A 54 26.27 -15.56 -4.06
CA ILE A 54 25.55 -16.52 -4.92
C ILE A 54 26.34 -17.82 -5.13
N ALA A 55 27.67 -17.73 -5.18
CA ALA A 55 28.57 -18.89 -5.27
C ALA A 55 28.44 -19.86 -4.08
N LYS A 56 27.86 -19.40 -2.96
CA LYS A 56 27.61 -20.20 -1.75
C LYS A 56 26.11 -20.49 -1.54
N LYS A 57 25.27 -20.40 -2.57
CA LYS A 57 23.82 -20.62 -2.41
C LYS A 57 23.45 -21.96 -1.77
N ALA A 58 24.23 -23.02 -2.00
CA ALA A 58 24.01 -24.34 -1.42
C ALA A 58 24.12 -24.35 0.13
N THR A 59 24.75 -23.34 0.73
CA THR A 59 24.91 -23.22 2.18
C THR A 59 23.90 -22.26 2.82
N LEU A 60 22.82 -21.87 2.11
CA LEU A 60 21.84 -20.90 2.61
C LEU A 60 21.25 -21.28 3.97
N GLN A 61 20.78 -22.52 4.12
CA GLN A 61 20.24 -22.99 5.40
C GLN A 61 21.31 -22.94 6.51
N GLN A 62 22.55 -23.36 6.21
CA GLN A 62 23.66 -23.31 7.16
C GLN A 62 23.96 -21.86 7.59
N ALA A 63 23.91 -20.91 6.66
CA ALA A 63 24.12 -19.50 6.97
C ALA A 63 23.01 -18.97 7.89
N LEU A 64 21.74 -19.30 7.65
CA LEU A 64 20.63 -18.92 8.53
C LEU A 64 20.80 -19.52 9.93
N ASP A 65 21.19 -20.79 10.02
CA ASP A 65 21.42 -21.47 11.31
C ASP A 65 22.64 -20.89 12.06
N THR A 66 23.62 -20.33 11.34
CA THR A 66 24.85 -19.77 11.93
C THR A 66 24.68 -18.31 12.35
N TYR A 67 24.11 -17.48 11.49
CA TYR A 67 24.10 -16.02 11.65
C TYR A 67 22.75 -15.46 12.10
N GLY A 68 21.66 -16.25 12.01
CA GLY A 68 20.30 -15.80 12.31
C GLY A 68 19.71 -14.87 11.25
N ALA A 69 20.47 -13.85 10.80
CA ALA A 69 20.06 -12.90 9.76
C ALA A 69 20.98 -13.01 8.54
N VAL A 70 20.39 -13.28 7.38
CA VAL A 70 21.10 -13.43 6.10
C VAL A 70 20.48 -12.51 5.05
N ARG A 71 21.32 -11.79 4.30
CA ARG A 71 20.93 -11.09 3.07
C ARG A 71 21.60 -11.72 1.85
N LEU A 72 20.90 -11.75 0.73
CA LEU A 72 21.35 -12.43 -0.47
C LEU A 72 21.97 -11.45 -1.47
N GLU A 73 23.06 -11.89 -2.12
CA GLU A 73 23.57 -11.24 -3.33
C GLU A 73 22.53 -11.39 -4.47
N ARG A 74 22.60 -10.55 -5.49
CA ARG A 74 21.74 -10.70 -6.68
C ARG A 74 21.97 -12.07 -7.34
N GLY A 75 20.89 -12.83 -7.54
CA GLY A 75 20.95 -14.13 -8.23
C GLY A 75 19.79 -15.06 -7.91
N ASP A 76 19.88 -16.31 -8.38
CA ASP A 76 18.89 -17.37 -8.14
C ASP A 76 19.39 -18.38 -7.09
N TYR A 77 18.73 -18.36 -5.92
CA TYR A 77 19.01 -19.22 -4.77
C TYR A 77 18.10 -20.46 -4.70
N SER A 78 17.41 -20.80 -5.79
CA SER A 78 16.70 -22.07 -5.92
C SER A 78 17.66 -23.27 -5.88
N GLY A 79 17.10 -24.41 -5.43
CA GLY A 79 17.79 -25.69 -5.28
C GLY A 79 17.84 -26.24 -3.85
N VAL A 80 17.69 -25.37 -2.83
CA VAL A 80 17.69 -25.77 -1.41
C VAL A 80 16.44 -25.22 -0.73
N ASP A 81 15.57 -26.10 -0.23
CA ASP A 81 14.42 -25.70 0.58
C ASP A 81 14.88 -25.08 1.90
N ILE A 82 14.15 -24.07 2.37
CA ILE A 82 14.54 -23.23 3.50
C ILE A 82 13.59 -23.51 4.66
N ILE A 83 14.13 -23.70 5.86
CA ILE A 83 13.37 -23.83 7.10
C ILE A 83 13.71 -22.66 8.01
N MET A 84 12.74 -21.78 8.21
CA MET A 84 12.82 -20.63 9.10
C MET A 84 12.42 -21.01 10.52
N LYS A 85 13.24 -20.60 11.49
CA LYS A 85 13.04 -20.79 12.94
C LYS A 85 13.00 -19.44 13.64
N THR A 86 12.64 -19.46 14.92
CA THR A 86 12.57 -18.26 15.77
C THR A 86 13.76 -17.30 15.60
N ASN A 87 13.44 -16.01 15.46
CA ASN A 87 14.38 -14.89 15.27
C ASN A 87 15.23 -14.95 13.99
N GLN A 88 14.97 -15.86 13.05
CA GLN A 88 15.69 -15.89 11.78
C GLN A 88 15.13 -14.86 10.79
N ARG A 89 16.03 -14.26 10.01
CA ARG A 89 15.72 -13.24 9.00
C ARG A 89 16.37 -13.59 7.67
N LEU A 90 15.60 -13.58 6.60
CA LEU A 90 16.08 -13.78 5.24
C LEU A 90 15.65 -12.59 4.37
N TYR A 91 16.64 -11.85 3.90
CA TYR A 91 16.46 -10.72 3.00
C TYR A 91 16.95 -11.11 1.60
N GLY A 92 16.10 -11.02 0.60
CA GLY A 92 16.50 -11.03 -0.80
C GLY A 92 17.26 -9.78 -1.19
N HIS A 93 17.78 -9.79 -2.41
CA HIS A 93 18.29 -8.60 -3.06
C HIS A 93 17.11 -7.64 -3.38
N PRO A 94 17.28 -6.29 -3.32
CA PRO A 94 16.19 -5.35 -3.59
C PRO A 94 15.53 -5.47 -4.97
N SER A 95 16.19 -6.13 -5.93
CA SER A 95 15.61 -6.51 -7.22
C SER A 95 14.73 -7.77 -7.17
N LEU A 96 14.40 -8.28 -5.98
CA LEU A 96 13.82 -9.59 -5.68
C LEU A 96 14.78 -10.77 -5.94
N THR A 97 14.74 -11.78 -5.06
CA THR A 97 15.53 -13.01 -5.17
C THR A 97 14.67 -14.26 -5.32
N GLN A 98 14.98 -15.07 -6.33
CA GLN A 98 14.33 -16.36 -6.53
C GLN A 98 14.87 -17.36 -5.52
N VAL A 99 13.98 -18.12 -4.89
CA VAL A 99 14.30 -19.12 -3.86
C VAL A 99 13.44 -20.37 -4.03
N SER A 100 13.80 -21.47 -3.36
CA SER A 100 12.99 -22.69 -3.27
C SER A 100 11.82 -22.52 -2.28
N ASN A 101 11.16 -23.63 -1.91
CA ASN A 101 10.13 -23.60 -0.90
C ASN A 101 10.67 -23.08 0.43
N ILE A 102 9.83 -22.36 1.16
CA ILE A 102 10.14 -21.87 2.49
C ILE A 102 9.15 -22.49 3.47
N THR A 103 9.62 -23.09 4.56
CA THR A 103 8.79 -23.55 5.67
C THR A 103 9.08 -22.71 6.90
N ILE A 104 8.06 -22.08 7.48
CA ILE A 104 8.14 -21.48 8.80
C ILE A 104 7.80 -22.58 9.81
N ALA A 105 8.79 -22.98 10.60
CA ALA A 105 8.65 -24.10 11.51
C ALA A 105 7.61 -23.81 12.61
N ALA A 106 6.88 -24.84 13.01
CA ALA A 106 5.85 -24.70 14.04
C ALA A 106 6.46 -24.17 15.37
N GLY A 107 5.78 -23.24 16.03
CA GLY A 107 6.29 -22.59 17.25
C GLY A 107 7.26 -21.43 17.00
N SER A 108 7.57 -21.10 15.75
CA SER A 108 8.50 -20.00 15.45
C SER A 108 7.90 -18.65 15.77
N THR A 109 8.73 -17.74 16.30
CA THR A 109 8.36 -16.34 16.49
C THR A 109 9.42 -15.38 15.93
N ASN A 110 9.01 -14.17 15.53
CA ASN A 110 9.90 -13.14 14.99
C ASN A 110 10.70 -13.59 13.76
N VAL A 111 10.11 -14.41 12.89
CA VAL A 111 10.69 -14.71 11.57
C VAL A 111 10.48 -13.53 10.64
N HIS A 112 11.50 -13.16 9.86
CA HIS A 112 11.41 -12.13 8.84
C HIS A 112 11.78 -12.67 7.46
N LEU A 113 10.89 -12.49 6.48
CA LEU A 113 11.12 -12.83 5.08
C LEU A 113 10.85 -11.60 4.23
N GLU A 114 11.81 -11.21 3.39
CA GLU A 114 11.67 -9.99 2.60
C GLU A 114 12.32 -10.05 1.22
N ASP A 115 11.65 -9.47 0.21
CA ASP A 115 12.13 -9.35 -1.18
C ASP A 115 12.42 -10.71 -1.85
N LEU A 116 11.49 -11.66 -1.71
CA LEU A 116 11.61 -13.03 -2.20
C LEU A 116 10.50 -13.40 -3.18
N PHE A 117 10.81 -14.20 -4.20
CA PHE A 117 9.80 -14.73 -5.11
C PHE A 117 10.01 -16.24 -5.37
N PRO A 118 9.39 -17.11 -4.54
CA PRO A 118 9.40 -18.57 -4.72
C PRO A 118 8.47 -18.98 -5.89
N VAL A 119 8.87 -18.70 -7.13
CA VAL A 119 7.99 -18.84 -8.31
C VAL A 119 7.40 -20.25 -8.44
N GLY A 120 6.07 -20.34 -8.35
CA GLY A 120 5.35 -21.61 -8.44
C GLY A 120 5.67 -22.58 -7.30
N LYS A 121 6.21 -22.08 -6.19
CA LYS A 121 6.56 -22.81 -4.96
C LYS A 121 5.68 -22.37 -3.80
N GLU A 122 5.92 -22.95 -2.64
CA GLU A 122 5.15 -22.67 -1.43
C GLU A 122 5.97 -21.94 -0.36
N VAL A 123 5.29 -21.04 0.35
CA VAL A 123 5.69 -20.55 1.66
C VAL A 123 4.72 -21.16 2.68
N THR A 124 5.20 -22.12 3.45
CA THR A 124 4.37 -23.00 4.29
C THR A 124 4.49 -22.64 5.76
N PHE A 125 3.36 -22.35 6.40
CA PHE A 125 3.27 -22.32 7.86
C PHE A 125 3.04 -23.74 8.38
N GLN A 126 4.03 -24.31 9.05
CA GLN A 126 3.98 -25.69 9.51
C GLN A 126 2.96 -25.88 10.64
N ALA A 127 2.17 -26.95 10.57
CA ALA A 127 1.22 -27.29 11.64
C ALA A 127 1.94 -27.65 12.96
N GLY A 128 1.38 -27.26 14.10
CA GLY A 128 1.91 -27.54 15.42
C GLY A 128 1.70 -26.39 16.41
N ALA A 129 2.76 -26.03 17.14
CA ALA A 129 2.78 -24.88 18.04
C ALA A 129 2.56 -23.56 17.29
N ILE A 130 2.13 -22.53 18.02
CA ILE A 130 1.73 -21.22 17.47
C ILE A 130 2.91 -20.55 16.76
N ILE A 131 2.70 -20.13 15.52
CA ILE A 131 3.61 -19.28 14.75
C ILE A 131 3.13 -17.84 14.90
N SER A 132 3.98 -16.95 15.42
CA SER A 132 3.56 -15.59 15.78
C SER A 132 4.59 -14.50 15.60
N ASN A 133 4.15 -13.25 15.47
CA ASN A 133 5.02 -12.08 15.30
C ASN A 133 5.99 -12.20 14.11
N CYS A 134 5.65 -12.99 13.10
CA CYS A 134 6.46 -13.11 11.88
C CYS A 134 6.06 -12.01 10.89
N THR A 135 7.03 -11.53 10.12
CA THR A 135 6.83 -10.55 9.05
C THR A 135 7.22 -11.16 7.71
N LEU A 136 6.28 -11.15 6.77
CA LEU A 136 6.50 -11.49 5.36
C LEU A 136 6.26 -10.22 4.55
N LYS A 137 7.30 -9.70 3.89
CA LYS A 137 7.26 -8.40 3.21
C LYS A 137 7.75 -8.53 1.77
N THR A 138 6.94 -8.14 0.79
CA THR A 138 7.28 -8.30 -0.64
C THR A 138 7.58 -9.76 -0.99
N ILE A 139 6.55 -10.61 -0.86
CA ILE A 139 6.60 -12.02 -1.30
C ILE A 139 5.75 -12.15 -2.56
N LYS A 140 6.32 -12.64 -3.67
CA LYS A 140 5.66 -12.66 -4.97
C LYS A 140 5.59 -14.06 -5.62
N TRP A 141 4.55 -14.26 -6.42
CA TRP A 141 4.37 -15.37 -7.37
C TRP A 141 4.48 -16.78 -6.78
N CYS A 142 4.00 -16.95 -5.55
CA CYS A 142 3.97 -18.23 -4.84
C CYS A 142 2.58 -18.51 -4.26
N ASN A 143 2.44 -19.64 -3.57
CA ASN A 143 1.30 -19.91 -2.70
C ASN A 143 1.76 -19.81 -1.24
N ILE A 144 1.12 -18.95 -0.45
CA ILE A 144 1.33 -18.91 1.00
C ILE A 144 0.30 -19.83 1.62
N VAL A 145 0.75 -20.94 2.22
CA VAL A 145 -0.11 -22.05 2.59
C VAL A 145 -0.03 -22.37 4.08
N ALA A 146 -1.16 -22.79 4.63
CA ALA A 146 -1.25 -23.35 5.96
C ALA A 146 -2.33 -24.42 5.99
N THR A 147 -1.99 -25.63 6.46
CA THR A 147 -2.99 -26.66 6.72
C THR A 147 -2.96 -27.01 8.19
N ASN A 148 -4.07 -26.77 8.88
CA ASN A 148 -4.22 -27.04 10.32
C ASN A 148 -3.16 -26.37 11.23
N ALA A 149 -2.58 -25.25 10.77
CA ALA A 149 -1.58 -24.50 11.53
C ALA A 149 -2.23 -23.55 12.54
N ARG A 150 -1.43 -23.05 13.48
CA ARG A 150 -1.82 -22.02 14.44
C ARG A 150 -1.00 -20.77 14.14
N ILE A 151 -1.63 -19.76 13.55
CA ILE A 151 -0.98 -18.56 13.02
C ILE A 151 -1.59 -17.36 13.73
N GLU A 152 -0.80 -16.62 14.51
CA GLU A 152 -1.35 -15.51 15.32
C GLU A 152 -0.45 -14.28 15.29
N ASN A 153 -1.03 -13.08 15.15
CA ASN A 153 -0.30 -11.81 15.23
C ASN A 153 0.85 -11.69 14.21
N ASN A 154 0.68 -12.24 13.00
CA ASN A 154 1.67 -12.10 11.92
C ASN A 154 1.33 -10.93 10.99
N LEU A 155 2.37 -10.39 10.36
CA LEU A 155 2.30 -9.25 9.46
C LEU A 155 2.68 -9.67 8.04
N PHE A 156 1.79 -9.42 7.10
CA PHE A 156 1.97 -9.68 5.68
C PHE A 156 1.91 -8.34 4.95
N ILE A 157 2.97 -7.96 4.23
CA ILE A 157 3.08 -6.66 3.55
C ILE A 157 3.44 -6.90 2.09
N ASN A 158 2.75 -6.24 1.16
CA ASN A 158 3.03 -6.32 -0.28
C ASN A 158 3.09 -7.77 -0.78
N ILE A 159 2.04 -8.54 -0.49
CA ILE A 159 1.93 -9.93 -0.91
C ILE A 159 1.33 -9.98 -2.31
N MET A 160 2.13 -10.44 -3.27
CA MET A 160 1.71 -10.67 -4.66
C MET A 160 1.57 -12.17 -4.97
N SER A 161 0.86 -12.87 -4.08
CA SER A 161 0.79 -14.33 -4.01
C SER A 161 -0.59 -14.77 -3.51
N SER A 162 -1.00 -15.99 -3.86
CA SER A 162 -2.22 -16.55 -3.27
C SER A 162 -2.00 -16.81 -1.76
N ILE A 163 -3.08 -16.69 -0.99
CA ILE A 163 -3.08 -17.08 0.43
C ILE A 163 -4.11 -18.21 0.59
N ASN A 164 -3.67 -19.37 1.06
CA ASN A 164 -4.51 -20.54 1.29
C ASN A 164 -4.30 -21.10 2.70
N PHE A 165 -5.11 -20.62 3.63
CA PHE A 165 -5.15 -21.11 5.00
C PHE A 165 -6.36 -22.00 5.19
N ASN A 166 -6.11 -23.30 5.30
CA ASN A 166 -7.12 -24.30 5.56
C ASN A 166 -6.93 -24.91 6.95
N CYS A 167 -7.59 -24.32 7.93
CA CYS A 167 -7.67 -24.80 9.31
C CYS A 167 -9.05 -25.40 9.60
N SER A 168 -9.71 -26.00 8.61
CA SER A 168 -11.07 -26.55 8.77
C SER A 168 -11.17 -27.73 9.74
N GLN A 169 -10.09 -28.50 9.91
CA GLN A 169 -10.09 -29.65 10.82
C GLN A 169 -9.55 -29.28 12.21
N SER A 170 -8.51 -28.45 12.27
CA SER A 170 -7.91 -27.96 13.52
C SER A 170 -7.04 -26.72 13.26
N GLY A 171 -6.52 -26.10 14.32
CA GLY A 171 -5.71 -24.89 14.20
C GLY A 171 -6.55 -23.63 14.00
N TYR A 172 -5.90 -22.51 13.72
CA TYR A 172 -6.54 -21.21 13.53
C TYR A 172 -5.58 -20.20 12.90
N PHE A 173 -6.15 -19.11 12.38
CA PHE A 173 -5.41 -17.91 12.03
C PHE A 173 -6.10 -16.70 12.69
N ARG A 174 -5.38 -15.99 13.56
CA ARG A 174 -5.93 -14.94 14.41
C ARG A 174 -5.12 -13.66 14.36
N ASN A 175 -5.79 -12.51 14.37
CA ASN A 175 -5.16 -11.20 14.54
C ASN A 175 -4.03 -10.90 13.53
N ASN A 176 -4.05 -11.54 12.36
CA ASN A 176 -3.05 -11.28 11.33
C ASN A 176 -3.40 -9.99 10.59
N LYS A 177 -2.36 -9.22 10.24
CA LYS A 177 -2.47 -7.97 9.49
C LYS A 177 -1.94 -8.22 8.09
N ILE A 178 -2.80 -8.01 7.09
CA ILE A 178 -2.45 -8.18 5.68
C ILE A 178 -2.56 -6.80 5.01
N ILE A 179 -1.42 -6.25 4.58
CA ILE A 179 -1.29 -4.91 4.00
C ILE A 179 -0.85 -5.08 2.55
N LYS A 180 -1.66 -4.58 1.60
CA LYS A 180 -1.47 -4.80 0.16
C LYS A 180 -1.39 -6.29 -0.18
N HIS A 181 -2.55 -6.92 -0.27
CA HIS A 181 -2.69 -8.26 -0.86
C HIS A 181 -3.18 -8.13 -2.29
N GLN A 182 -2.32 -8.46 -3.24
CA GLN A 182 -2.63 -8.42 -4.65
C GLN A 182 -2.43 -9.80 -5.27
N VAL A 183 -3.35 -10.21 -6.12
CA VAL A 183 -3.16 -11.44 -6.91
C VAL A 183 -3.66 -11.19 -8.32
N HIS A 184 -2.93 -11.70 -9.32
CA HIS A 184 -3.24 -11.51 -10.73
C HIS A 184 -3.39 -12.86 -11.44
N ALA A 185 -4.45 -13.02 -12.25
CA ALA A 185 -4.63 -14.10 -13.22
C ALA A 185 -4.53 -15.55 -12.66
N SER A 186 -4.77 -15.74 -11.37
CA SER A 186 -4.78 -17.06 -10.71
C SER A 186 -6.14 -17.41 -10.11
N SER A 187 -6.30 -18.66 -9.68
CA SER A 187 -7.51 -19.12 -9.00
C SER A 187 -7.18 -20.36 -8.15
N ASN A 188 -7.57 -20.45 -6.87
CA ASN A 188 -8.16 -19.38 -6.05
C ASN A 188 -7.10 -18.36 -5.60
N MET A 189 -7.51 -17.10 -5.41
CA MET A 189 -6.60 -16.04 -4.95
C MET A 189 -6.54 -15.94 -3.41
N LEU A 190 -7.68 -16.14 -2.73
CA LEU A 190 -7.76 -16.13 -1.27
C LEU A 190 -8.65 -17.27 -0.75
N VAL A 191 -8.08 -18.16 0.04
CA VAL A 191 -8.80 -19.25 0.71
C VAL A 191 -8.53 -19.18 2.21
N LEU A 192 -9.59 -19.04 3.00
CA LEU A 192 -9.51 -18.93 4.46
C LEU A 192 -10.60 -19.81 5.09
N LYS A 193 -10.22 -20.98 5.60
CA LYS A 193 -11.16 -21.95 6.20
C LYS A 193 -10.85 -22.13 7.67
N GLY A 194 -11.76 -21.70 8.54
CA GLY A 194 -11.71 -21.89 9.98
C GLY A 194 -12.49 -23.12 10.45
N ASN A 195 -12.60 -23.25 11.77
CA ASN A 195 -13.38 -24.30 12.44
C ASN A 195 -14.10 -23.71 13.66
N SER A 196 -15.12 -24.39 14.18
CA SER A 196 -15.90 -23.92 15.34
C SER A 196 -15.28 -24.26 16.70
N ILE A 197 -14.27 -25.15 16.75
CA ILE A 197 -13.65 -25.63 17.99
C ILE A 197 -12.57 -24.64 18.47
N THR A 198 -11.70 -24.22 17.55
CA THR A 198 -10.66 -23.21 17.72
C THR A 198 -10.85 -22.14 16.64
N PRO A 199 -11.76 -21.19 16.86
CA PRO A 199 -12.18 -20.26 15.81
C PRO A 199 -11.07 -19.30 15.38
N SER A 200 -11.13 -18.88 14.12
CA SER A 200 -10.28 -17.84 13.53
C SER A 200 -11.01 -16.49 13.55
N TYR A 201 -10.32 -15.42 13.92
CA TYR A 201 -10.90 -14.08 14.11
C TYR A 201 -9.86 -12.97 14.02
N GLY A 202 -10.31 -11.72 13.93
CA GLY A 202 -9.48 -10.52 14.07
C GLY A 202 -8.48 -10.29 12.93
N ASN A 203 -8.61 -11.03 11.82
CA ASN A 203 -7.77 -10.81 10.66
C ASN A 203 -8.25 -9.59 9.88
N VAL A 204 -7.32 -8.70 9.53
CA VAL A 204 -7.60 -7.45 8.81
C VAL A 204 -6.80 -7.46 7.52
N HIS A 205 -7.53 -7.33 6.41
CA HIS A 205 -6.99 -7.07 5.08
C HIS A 205 -7.14 -5.57 4.80
N LEU A 206 -6.01 -4.86 4.74
CA LEU A 206 -5.93 -3.45 4.39
C LEU A 206 -5.30 -3.36 3.00
N HIS A 207 -6.08 -2.90 2.03
CA HIS A 207 -5.78 -2.91 0.60
C HIS A 207 -5.69 -4.34 0.03
N SER A 208 -6.77 -4.79 -0.59
CA SER A 208 -6.86 -6.04 -1.34
C SER A 208 -7.26 -5.77 -2.78
N ASN A 209 -6.52 -6.34 -3.72
CA ASN A 209 -6.76 -6.23 -5.16
C ASN A 209 -6.78 -7.62 -5.82
N PHE A 210 -7.96 -8.07 -6.24
CA PHE A 210 -8.14 -9.32 -6.97
C PHE A 210 -8.25 -9.02 -8.47
N LEU A 211 -7.12 -9.07 -9.16
CA LEU A 211 -6.96 -8.67 -10.55
C LEU A 211 -7.16 -9.86 -11.49
N THR A 212 -8.21 -9.82 -12.31
CA THR A 212 -8.57 -10.83 -13.31
C THR A 212 -8.51 -12.29 -12.83
N PRO A 213 -9.13 -12.66 -11.68
CA PRO A 213 -9.21 -14.06 -11.24
C PRO A 213 -9.62 -14.97 -12.39
N ALA A 214 -8.79 -15.96 -12.73
CA ALA A 214 -9.05 -16.81 -13.90
C ALA A 214 -10.34 -17.62 -13.73
N GLY A 215 -10.66 -18.00 -12.48
CA GLY A 215 -11.85 -18.72 -12.06
C GLY A 215 -12.41 -18.18 -10.75
N ASP A 216 -12.64 -19.06 -9.78
CA ASP A 216 -13.07 -18.69 -8.43
C ASP A 216 -12.02 -17.75 -7.78
N ALA A 217 -12.47 -16.62 -7.26
CA ALA A 217 -11.58 -15.63 -6.64
C ALA A 217 -11.31 -15.95 -5.17
N THR A 218 -12.37 -16.20 -4.39
CA THR A 218 -12.26 -16.43 -2.95
C THR A 218 -13.05 -17.64 -2.46
N ASP A 219 -12.63 -18.21 -1.32
CA ASP A 219 -13.35 -19.26 -0.59
C ASP A 219 -13.11 -19.09 0.91
N ILE A 220 -14.02 -18.39 1.60
CA ILE A 220 -13.90 -18.05 3.01
C ILE A 220 -15.03 -18.74 3.79
N ASP A 221 -14.69 -19.47 4.84
CA ASP A 221 -15.67 -20.28 5.57
C ASP A 221 -15.32 -20.44 7.05
N ASN A 222 -16.33 -20.30 7.91
CA ASN A 222 -16.28 -20.63 9.33
C ASN A 222 -15.28 -19.79 10.15
N LEU A 223 -15.31 -18.47 9.96
CA LEU A 223 -14.54 -17.49 10.75
C LEU A 223 -15.48 -16.71 11.67
N GLN A 224 -15.02 -16.43 12.89
CA GLN A 224 -15.74 -15.56 13.82
C GLN A 224 -15.71 -14.09 13.39
N SER A 225 -14.63 -13.63 12.74
CA SER A 225 -14.62 -12.32 12.09
C SER A 225 -13.58 -12.18 10.99
N ILE A 226 -13.85 -11.26 10.05
CA ILE A 226 -12.89 -10.77 9.06
C ILE A 226 -13.22 -9.32 8.66
N THR A 227 -12.17 -8.52 8.45
CA THR A 227 -12.31 -7.12 8.00
C THR A 227 -11.52 -6.88 6.73
N PHE A 228 -12.14 -6.24 5.74
CA PHE A 228 -11.50 -5.69 4.54
C PHE A 228 -11.64 -4.17 4.54
N VAL A 229 -10.52 -3.46 4.42
CA VAL A 229 -10.46 -2.00 4.28
C VAL A 229 -9.76 -1.69 2.96
N GLY A 230 -10.50 -1.22 1.95
CA GLY A 230 -10.00 -1.15 0.58
C GLY A 230 -10.01 -2.52 -0.07
N LEU A 231 -11.07 -2.84 -0.81
CA LEU A 231 -11.20 -4.08 -1.56
C LEU A 231 -11.65 -3.78 -2.98
N ASP A 232 -10.81 -4.13 -3.95
CA ASP A 232 -11.10 -3.99 -5.37
C ASP A 232 -11.00 -5.34 -6.08
N SER A 233 -11.82 -5.52 -7.10
CA SER A 233 -11.68 -6.63 -8.02
C SER A 233 -12.05 -6.25 -9.44
N GLU A 234 -11.23 -6.70 -10.38
CA GLU A 234 -11.39 -6.42 -11.79
C GLU A 234 -11.58 -7.73 -12.55
N ALA A 235 -12.67 -7.82 -13.33
CA ALA A 235 -12.99 -8.95 -14.19
C ALA A 235 -12.76 -10.32 -13.53
N TRP A 236 -13.43 -10.55 -12.41
CA TRP A 236 -13.41 -11.85 -11.76
C TRP A 236 -14.10 -12.93 -12.60
N ASN A 237 -13.60 -14.15 -12.48
CA ASN A 237 -13.95 -15.26 -13.37
C ASN A 237 -13.63 -14.94 -14.84
N PHE A 238 -12.47 -14.33 -15.07
CA PHE A 238 -12.00 -13.83 -16.35
C PHE A 238 -12.06 -14.90 -17.44
N SER A 239 -11.57 -16.11 -17.16
CA SER A 239 -11.54 -17.24 -18.09
C SER A 239 -12.81 -18.11 -18.04
N GLY A 240 -13.76 -17.78 -17.16
CA GLY A 240 -15.02 -18.53 -17.01
C GLY A 240 -14.87 -19.93 -16.41
N THR A 241 -13.77 -20.23 -15.72
CA THR A 241 -13.53 -21.55 -15.12
C THR A 241 -14.13 -21.69 -13.71
N GLY A 242 -14.47 -20.57 -13.08
CA GLY A 242 -15.10 -20.49 -11.77
C GLY A 242 -16.62 -20.59 -11.84
N THR A 243 -17.20 -20.95 -10.70
CA THR A 243 -18.66 -21.09 -10.52
C THR A 243 -19.17 -20.25 -9.35
N LYS A 244 -18.26 -19.69 -8.55
CA LYS A 244 -18.58 -18.91 -7.36
C LYS A 244 -18.71 -17.41 -7.67
N PRO A 245 -19.49 -16.67 -6.85
CA PRO A 245 -19.34 -15.23 -6.72
C PRO A 245 -17.90 -14.81 -6.40
N MET A 246 -17.56 -13.55 -6.66
CA MET A 246 -16.21 -13.04 -6.36
C MET A 246 -15.85 -13.18 -4.88
N LEU A 247 -16.74 -12.75 -3.98
CA LEU A 247 -16.65 -13.05 -2.55
C LEU A 247 -17.62 -14.17 -2.15
N VAL A 248 -17.09 -15.31 -1.71
CA VAL A 248 -17.88 -16.35 -1.04
C VAL A 248 -17.43 -16.43 0.41
N MET A 249 -18.35 -16.09 1.31
CA MET A 249 -18.13 -16.11 2.76
C MET A 249 -19.26 -16.88 3.43
N GLN A 250 -18.99 -18.06 3.99
CA GLN A 250 -20.02 -18.91 4.60
C GLN A 250 -19.76 -19.14 6.09
N ASN A 251 -20.82 -19.38 6.86
CA ASN A 251 -20.75 -19.65 8.30
C ASN A 251 -19.96 -18.60 9.10
N MET A 252 -20.14 -17.32 8.79
CA MET A 252 -19.36 -16.23 9.36
C MET A 252 -20.02 -15.64 10.62
N GLY A 253 -19.20 -15.14 11.54
CA GLY A 253 -19.63 -14.21 12.59
C GLY A 253 -19.80 -12.80 12.04
N ASP A 254 -18.79 -11.96 12.25
CA ASP A 254 -18.78 -10.55 11.84
C ASP A 254 -17.95 -10.32 10.57
N VAL A 255 -18.58 -9.75 9.55
CA VAL A 255 -17.92 -9.37 8.28
C VAL A 255 -17.99 -7.86 8.11
N LYS A 256 -16.83 -7.21 7.94
CA LYS A 256 -16.74 -5.77 7.67
C LYS A 256 -16.00 -5.54 6.36
N ILE A 257 -16.58 -4.75 5.45
CA ILE A 257 -15.99 -4.46 4.14
C ILE A 257 -16.16 -2.97 3.84
N THR A 258 -15.05 -2.28 3.58
CA THR A 258 -15.06 -0.87 3.18
C THR A 258 -14.37 -0.63 1.84
N ASP A 259 -14.74 0.47 1.18
CA ASP A 259 -14.16 0.89 -0.11
C ASP A 259 -14.19 -0.24 -1.11
N PHE A 260 -15.38 -0.86 -1.23
CA PHE A 260 -15.57 -2.06 -2.01
C PHE A 260 -15.86 -1.67 -3.46
N GLY A 261 -14.82 -1.68 -4.28
CA GLY A 261 -14.78 -1.17 -5.65
C GLY A 261 -14.54 -2.23 -6.73
N GLY A 262 -14.48 -1.78 -7.97
CA GLY A 262 -14.17 -2.62 -9.13
C GLY A 262 -15.38 -3.00 -9.99
N GLY A 263 -15.15 -3.87 -10.97
CA GLY A 263 -16.16 -4.21 -11.97
C GLY A 263 -15.86 -5.49 -12.76
N ASN A 264 -16.91 -6.14 -13.25
CA ASN A 264 -16.79 -7.42 -13.98
C ASN A 264 -17.02 -7.33 -15.50
N GLY A 265 -16.97 -6.13 -16.08
CA GLY A 265 -17.51 -5.82 -17.41
C GLY A 265 -16.99 -6.70 -18.56
N TYR A 266 -15.75 -7.18 -18.47
CA TYR A 266 -15.04 -7.88 -19.54
C TYR A 266 -14.66 -9.33 -19.20
N SER A 267 -15.20 -9.91 -18.13
CA SER A 267 -15.07 -11.36 -17.89
C SER A 267 -15.86 -12.20 -18.89
N THR A 268 -15.30 -13.37 -19.22
CA THR A 268 -15.93 -14.36 -20.13
C THR A 268 -17.27 -14.83 -19.57
N ILE A 269 -17.31 -15.20 -18.27
CA ILE A 269 -18.54 -15.58 -17.57
C ILE A 269 -18.66 -14.74 -16.32
N LYS A 270 -19.70 -13.90 -16.28
CA LYS A 270 -19.94 -13.00 -15.16
C LYS A 270 -20.70 -13.73 -14.04
N THR A 271 -20.10 -13.83 -12.87
CA THR A 271 -20.75 -14.31 -11.63
C THR A 271 -21.09 -13.14 -10.71
N PRO A 272 -21.98 -13.32 -9.71
CA PRO A 272 -22.30 -12.27 -8.74
C PRO A 272 -21.09 -11.74 -8.00
N THR A 273 -21.23 -10.56 -7.42
CA THR A 273 -20.17 -9.95 -6.62
C THR A 273 -19.93 -10.67 -5.31
N PHE A 274 -20.99 -11.12 -4.63
CA PHE A 274 -20.84 -11.85 -3.37
C PHE A 274 -22.00 -12.81 -3.04
N ASP A 275 -21.67 -13.80 -2.22
CA ASP A 275 -22.60 -14.62 -1.43
C ASP A 275 -22.06 -14.69 0.01
N ILE A 276 -22.79 -14.06 0.94
CA ILE A 276 -22.38 -13.90 2.34
C ILE A 276 -23.42 -14.50 3.29
N ASP A 277 -23.03 -15.55 4.01
CA ASP A 277 -23.72 -16.02 5.22
C ASP A 277 -22.94 -15.57 6.47
N ALA A 278 -23.43 -14.52 7.13
CA ALA A 278 -22.84 -13.94 8.32
C ALA A 278 -23.89 -13.63 9.40
N ASN A 279 -23.47 -13.50 10.66
CA ASN A 279 -24.33 -12.95 11.72
C ASN A 279 -24.51 -11.44 11.54
N ASN A 280 -23.40 -10.72 11.34
CA ASN A 280 -23.40 -9.28 11.08
C ASN A 280 -22.56 -8.96 9.83
N LEU A 281 -23.10 -8.11 8.97
CA LEU A 281 -22.45 -7.61 7.77
C LEU A 281 -22.45 -6.07 7.79
N PHE A 282 -21.26 -5.49 7.71
CA PHE A 282 -21.04 -4.06 7.64
C PHE A 282 -20.44 -3.67 6.30
N PHE A 283 -21.10 -2.75 5.60
CA PHE A 283 -20.60 -2.09 4.40
C PHE A 283 -20.43 -0.60 4.63
N PHE A 284 -19.29 -0.08 4.17
CA PHE A 284 -19.02 1.35 4.13
C PHE A 284 -18.36 1.75 2.81
N ASN A 285 -18.91 2.74 2.11
CA ASN A 285 -18.38 3.19 0.81
C ASN A 285 -18.29 2.03 -0.21
N LYS A 286 -19.41 1.37 -0.53
CA LYS A 286 -19.46 0.22 -1.47
C LYS A 286 -20.00 0.63 -2.84
N TYR A 287 -19.20 0.52 -3.91
CA TYR A 287 -19.62 0.84 -5.30
C TYR A 287 -19.18 -0.21 -6.34
N ILE A 288 -18.91 -1.45 -5.93
CA ILE A 288 -18.60 -2.54 -6.86
C ILE A 288 -19.82 -2.93 -7.74
N LYS A 289 -19.54 -3.34 -8.99
CA LYS A 289 -20.56 -3.67 -10.01
C LYS A 289 -20.30 -4.97 -10.77
N ASN A 290 -21.23 -5.93 -10.76
CA ASN A 290 -21.06 -7.21 -11.48
C ASN A 290 -21.26 -7.13 -13.00
N GLN A 291 -21.91 -6.09 -13.52
CA GLN A 291 -22.12 -5.86 -14.96
C GLN A 291 -22.68 -7.07 -15.78
N SER A 292 -23.37 -8.01 -15.13
CA SER A 292 -23.96 -9.21 -15.75
C SER A 292 -25.22 -8.90 -16.55
N THR A 293 -25.48 -9.68 -17.61
CA THR A 293 -26.68 -9.55 -18.45
C THR A 293 -27.16 -10.95 -18.87
N PRO A 294 -28.33 -11.43 -18.36
CA PRO A 294 -29.19 -10.78 -17.37
C PRO A 294 -28.46 -10.57 -16.03
N PHE A 295 -28.92 -9.58 -15.27
CA PHE A 295 -28.33 -9.27 -13.97
C PHE A 295 -28.52 -10.42 -12.97
N ILE A 296 -27.44 -10.85 -12.33
CA ILE A 296 -27.44 -11.89 -11.28
C ILE A 296 -27.15 -11.22 -9.94
N PRO A 297 -28.13 -11.05 -9.04
CA PRO A 297 -27.92 -10.30 -7.80
C PRO A 297 -26.95 -11.04 -6.86
N PRO A 298 -26.08 -10.30 -6.14
CA PRO A 298 -25.45 -10.81 -4.92
C PRO A 298 -26.47 -11.28 -3.89
N THR A 299 -26.05 -12.20 -3.00
CA THR A 299 -26.94 -12.77 -1.99
C THR A 299 -26.39 -12.66 -0.57
N ILE A 300 -27.30 -12.56 0.39
CA ILE A 300 -26.99 -12.71 1.82
C ILE A 300 -27.92 -13.70 2.49
N ALA A 301 -27.52 -14.30 3.62
CA ALA A 301 -28.39 -15.17 4.39
C ALA A 301 -29.58 -14.43 5.03
N ALA A 302 -30.68 -15.16 5.26
CA ALA A 302 -31.91 -14.61 5.85
C ALA A 302 -31.73 -14.11 7.29
N LYS A 303 -30.72 -14.63 8.02
CA LYS A 303 -30.38 -14.25 9.41
C LYS A 303 -29.46 -13.04 9.53
N THR A 304 -28.82 -12.60 8.45
CA THR A 304 -27.75 -11.60 8.52
C THR A 304 -28.30 -10.22 8.86
N ASN A 305 -27.77 -9.61 9.92
CA ASN A 305 -27.97 -8.20 10.22
C ASN A 305 -27.07 -7.36 9.32
N VAL A 306 -27.61 -6.33 8.68
CA VAL A 306 -26.85 -5.49 7.76
C VAL A 306 -26.82 -4.04 8.24
N LEU A 307 -25.61 -3.50 8.35
CA LEU A 307 -25.34 -2.07 8.42
C LEU A 307 -24.68 -1.65 7.10
N TYR A 308 -25.34 -0.78 6.34
CA TYR A 308 -24.82 -0.32 5.06
C TYR A 308 -24.88 1.21 5.02
N PHE A 309 -23.72 1.84 5.12
CA PHE A 309 -23.58 3.29 5.03
C PHE A 309 -22.84 3.68 3.75
N ALA A 310 -23.48 4.48 2.90
CA ALA A 310 -22.96 4.96 1.63
C ALA A 310 -22.60 3.85 0.61
N GLY A 311 -23.32 3.81 -0.51
CA GLY A 311 -22.96 2.93 -1.61
C GLY A 311 -23.87 3.06 -2.81
N GLU A 312 -23.62 2.22 -3.81
CA GLU A 312 -24.33 2.19 -5.09
C GLU A 312 -24.18 0.83 -5.81
N HIS A 313 -24.85 0.70 -6.95
CA HIS A 313 -24.79 -0.37 -7.93
C HIS A 313 -25.37 -1.70 -7.43
N ASP A 314 -24.53 -2.66 -7.04
CA ASP A 314 -24.98 -4.01 -6.72
C ASP A 314 -25.64 -4.06 -5.33
N ASP A 315 -26.97 -3.98 -5.28
CA ASP A 315 -27.76 -4.37 -4.10
C ASP A 315 -27.82 -5.90 -3.95
N TYR A 316 -28.19 -6.38 -2.77
CA TYR A 316 -28.34 -7.82 -2.49
C TYR A 316 -29.80 -8.24 -2.39
N ILE A 317 -30.01 -9.55 -2.59
CA ILE A 317 -31.23 -10.23 -2.17
C ILE A 317 -30.95 -11.17 -0.98
N ARG A 318 -31.96 -11.36 -0.13
CA ARG A 318 -31.88 -12.37 0.93
C ARG A 318 -32.19 -13.75 0.34
N LYS A 319 -31.41 -14.76 0.73
CA LYS A 319 -31.70 -16.17 0.40
C LYS A 319 -33.06 -16.59 0.99
N SER A 320 -33.69 -17.59 0.38
CA SER A 320 -35.00 -18.11 0.80
C SER A 320 -35.00 -18.58 2.25
N GLY A 321 -36.08 -18.31 2.99
CA GLY A 321 -36.24 -18.73 4.38
C GLY A 321 -36.96 -17.67 5.21
N ASN A 322 -37.09 -17.92 6.51
CA ASN A 322 -37.60 -16.91 7.45
C ASN A 322 -36.54 -15.82 7.67
N VAL A 323 -36.87 -14.57 7.32
CA VAL A 323 -35.96 -13.43 7.51
C VAL A 323 -35.98 -13.02 8.97
N THR A 324 -34.84 -13.15 9.65
CA THR A 324 -34.67 -12.78 11.06
C THR A 324 -33.66 -11.65 11.27
N GLY A 325 -32.81 -11.37 10.27
CA GLY A 325 -31.92 -10.21 10.29
C GLY A 325 -32.62 -8.92 9.90
N PHE A 326 -32.01 -7.77 10.24
CA PHE A 326 -32.47 -6.45 9.82
C PHE A 326 -31.59 -5.84 8.71
N ASP A 327 -32.12 -4.84 8.02
CA ASP A 327 -31.43 -4.03 7.01
C ASP A 327 -31.44 -2.56 7.40
N LEU A 328 -30.33 -2.02 7.91
CA LEU A 328 -30.14 -0.57 8.04
C LEU A 328 -29.33 -0.08 6.85
N LYS A 329 -29.97 0.62 5.92
CA LYS A 329 -29.31 1.22 4.74
C LYS A 329 -29.40 2.73 4.79
N GLY A 330 -28.27 3.41 4.72
CA GLY A 330 -28.18 4.86 4.62
C GLY A 330 -27.48 5.28 3.34
N HIS A 331 -28.10 6.18 2.57
CA HIS A 331 -27.52 6.80 1.36
C HIS A 331 -27.04 5.77 0.31
N PHE A 332 -27.94 4.86 -0.09
CA PHE A 332 -27.65 3.70 -0.96
C PHE A 332 -27.76 3.97 -2.49
N GLN A 333 -28.12 5.18 -2.93
CA GLN A 333 -28.16 5.52 -4.37
C GLN A 333 -27.00 6.42 -4.79
N GLY A 334 -25.84 6.29 -4.13
CA GLY A 334 -24.70 7.17 -4.35
C GLY A 334 -24.80 8.52 -3.65
N ALA A 335 -23.66 9.17 -3.49
CA ALA A 335 -23.53 10.48 -2.85
C ALA A 335 -24.41 11.54 -3.55
N GLY A 336 -25.43 12.06 -2.87
CA GLY A 336 -26.27 13.15 -3.36
C GLY A 336 -27.60 12.77 -4.00
N ALA A 337 -27.85 11.51 -4.34
CA ALA A 337 -29.12 11.10 -4.95
C ALA A 337 -30.17 10.61 -3.93
N ASN A 338 -29.76 9.78 -2.96
CA ASN A 338 -30.59 9.35 -1.84
C ASN A 338 -29.99 9.82 -0.51
N LYS A 339 -30.78 10.54 0.29
CA LYS A 339 -30.37 11.18 1.55
C LYS A 339 -31.11 10.62 2.77
N ASP A 340 -31.71 9.43 2.61
CA ASP A 340 -32.53 8.81 3.63
C ASP A 340 -31.79 7.63 4.29
N ILE A 341 -32.12 7.41 5.56
CA ILE A 341 -31.81 6.18 6.27
C ILE A 341 -33.08 5.34 6.33
N THR A 342 -32.97 4.08 5.94
CA THR A 342 -34.06 3.10 5.98
C THR A 342 -33.72 1.97 6.94
N LEU A 343 -34.73 1.50 7.68
CA LEU A 343 -34.67 0.27 8.46
C LEU A 343 -35.71 -0.69 7.89
N ASN A 344 -35.28 -1.84 7.38
CA ASN A 344 -36.11 -2.83 6.71
C ASN A 344 -36.98 -2.21 5.58
N GLY A 345 -36.39 -1.28 4.82
CA GLY A 345 -37.05 -0.53 3.74
C GLY A 345 -37.92 0.66 4.19
N ALA A 346 -38.19 0.83 5.48
CA ALA A 346 -38.94 1.98 5.98
C ALA A 346 -38.02 3.17 6.28
N ILE A 347 -38.32 4.33 5.70
CA ILE A 347 -37.57 5.59 5.94
C ILE A 347 -37.76 6.04 7.39
N GLN A 348 -36.64 6.29 8.08
CA GLN A 348 -36.62 6.77 9.46
C GLN A 348 -36.58 8.31 9.49
N LYS A 349 -37.64 8.93 10.05
CA LYS A 349 -37.82 10.40 10.09
C LYS A 349 -37.71 11.00 11.49
N SER A 350 -37.57 10.16 12.50
CA SER A 350 -37.51 10.56 13.91
C SER A 350 -36.75 9.52 14.72
N ALA A 351 -36.51 9.82 15.99
CA ALA A 351 -35.86 8.89 16.91
C ALA A 351 -36.68 7.59 17.05
N ILE A 352 -35.97 6.47 17.11
CA ILE A 352 -36.53 5.12 17.36
C ILE A 352 -35.80 4.46 18.54
N VAL A 353 -36.44 3.46 19.14
CA VAL A 353 -35.85 2.61 20.17
C VAL A 353 -35.63 1.22 19.59
N GLN A 354 -34.36 0.85 19.34
CA GLN A 354 -33.98 -0.43 18.74
C GLN A 354 -32.67 -0.95 19.34
N THR A 355 -32.76 -1.72 20.44
CA THR A 355 -31.59 -2.22 21.16
C THR A 355 -30.67 -3.09 20.31
N THR A 356 -31.24 -3.97 19.48
CA THR A 356 -30.46 -4.83 18.57
C THR A 356 -29.64 -4.01 17.59
N LEU A 357 -30.22 -2.95 17.04
CA LEU A 357 -29.52 -2.04 16.12
C LEU A 357 -28.42 -1.25 16.85
N SER A 358 -28.72 -0.71 18.02
CA SER A 358 -27.72 -0.01 18.84
C SER A 358 -26.52 -0.91 19.16
N ASN A 359 -26.77 -2.17 19.53
CA ASN A 359 -25.71 -3.14 19.80
C ASN A 359 -24.90 -3.49 18.55
N ALA A 360 -25.55 -3.59 17.39
CA ALA A 360 -24.84 -3.84 16.13
C ALA A 360 -23.94 -2.67 15.72
N ILE A 361 -24.37 -1.42 15.96
CA ILE A 361 -23.57 -0.21 15.69
C ILE A 361 -22.36 -0.12 16.62
N LEU A 362 -22.55 -0.37 17.92
CA LEU A 362 -21.46 -0.33 18.88
C LEU A 362 -20.50 -1.51 18.66
N GLY A 363 -21.04 -2.72 18.51
CA GLY A 363 -20.23 -3.95 18.46
C GLY A 363 -19.36 -4.14 19.71
N THR A 364 -18.39 -5.05 19.61
CA THR A 364 -17.39 -5.25 20.66
C THR A 364 -16.24 -4.25 20.49
N GLN A 365 -15.82 -3.61 21.58
CA GLN A 365 -14.62 -2.78 21.59
C GLN A 365 -13.37 -3.67 21.62
N TYR A 366 -12.45 -3.40 20.70
CA TYR A 366 -11.17 -4.09 20.58
C TYR A 366 -10.00 -3.09 20.68
N ALA A 367 -8.78 -3.60 20.78
CA ALA A 367 -7.58 -2.76 20.79
C ALA A 367 -7.35 -2.20 19.37
N PRO A 368 -7.23 -0.88 19.17
CA PRO A 368 -6.82 -0.33 17.88
C PRO A 368 -5.45 -0.85 17.46
N PHE A 369 -5.19 -0.87 16.15
CA PHE A 369 -3.83 -1.07 15.66
C PHE A 369 -2.87 -0.07 16.30
N GLU A 370 -1.70 -0.57 16.68
CA GLU A 370 -0.64 0.28 17.18
C GLU A 370 -0.26 1.34 16.13
N ARG A 371 -0.04 2.56 16.62
CA ARG A 371 0.46 3.66 15.80
C ARG A 371 1.90 3.38 15.43
N THR A 372 2.26 3.64 14.18
CA THR A 372 3.66 3.64 13.76
C THR A 372 4.42 4.73 14.49
N ILE A 373 5.65 4.42 14.91
CA ILE A 373 6.61 5.40 15.41
C ILE A 373 7.53 5.73 14.24
N TRP A 374 7.39 6.92 13.67
CA TRP A 374 8.24 7.36 12.57
C TRP A 374 9.59 7.85 13.08
N GLU A 375 10.67 7.33 12.50
CA GLU A 375 12.03 7.77 12.79
C GLU A 375 12.29 9.16 12.22
N LYS A 376 13.25 9.88 12.82
CA LYS A 376 13.77 11.08 12.17
C LYS A 376 14.51 10.68 10.89
N LEU A 377 14.09 11.23 9.75
CA LEU A 377 14.78 10.99 8.48
C LEU A 377 16.26 11.43 8.55
N PRO A 378 17.20 10.64 8.02
CA PRO A 378 18.60 11.02 7.92
C PRO A 378 18.82 12.34 7.18
N ASP A 379 19.83 13.12 7.60
CA ASP A 379 20.28 14.35 6.95
C ASP A 379 21.79 14.32 6.69
N PRO A 380 22.25 13.53 5.70
CA PRO A 380 23.67 13.25 5.50
C PRO A 380 24.51 14.47 5.05
N LEU A 381 23.88 15.52 4.50
CA LEU A 381 24.58 16.74 4.05
C LEU A 381 24.35 17.96 4.96
N GLY A 382 23.37 17.91 5.86
CA GLY A 382 23.04 19.01 6.76
C GLY A 382 22.56 20.28 6.04
N THR A 383 22.46 21.37 6.80
CA THR A 383 21.85 22.63 6.33
C THR A 383 22.70 23.38 5.30
N ASN A 384 24.02 23.14 5.25
CA ASN A 384 24.96 23.86 4.39
C ASN A 384 25.20 23.18 3.03
N TRP A 385 24.45 22.13 2.72
CA TRP A 385 24.63 21.32 1.51
C TRP A 385 24.69 22.14 0.21
N LYS A 386 23.91 23.22 0.09
CA LYS A 386 23.86 24.08 -1.10
C LYS A 386 25.19 24.81 -1.35
N THR A 387 25.84 25.27 -0.29
CA THR A 387 27.15 25.93 -0.40
C THR A 387 28.26 24.91 -0.57
N GLU A 388 28.13 23.74 0.07
CA GLU A 388 29.14 22.69 0.04
C GLU A 388 29.20 21.92 -1.29
N ARG A 389 28.11 21.89 -2.07
CA ARG A 389 28.12 21.27 -3.41
C ARG A 389 28.88 22.06 -4.48
N VAL A 390 29.20 23.33 -4.22
CA VAL A 390 29.89 24.19 -5.19
C VAL A 390 31.30 23.67 -5.46
N ASN A 391 31.71 23.61 -6.73
CA ASN A 391 33.01 23.12 -7.19
C ASN A 391 33.30 21.64 -6.86
N LYS A 392 32.28 20.82 -6.59
CA LYS A 392 32.45 19.37 -6.45
C LYS A 392 32.60 18.72 -7.83
N THR A 393 33.35 17.63 -7.88
CA THR A 393 33.56 16.84 -9.10
C THR A 393 32.24 16.24 -9.59
N ASP A 394 31.97 16.33 -10.89
CA ASP A 394 30.83 15.68 -11.52
C ASP A 394 31.08 14.18 -11.67
N GLN A 395 30.19 13.36 -11.10
CA GLN A 395 30.24 11.90 -11.10
C GLN A 395 29.09 11.28 -11.92
N THR A 396 28.45 12.06 -12.80
CA THR A 396 27.35 11.55 -13.66
C THR A 396 27.83 10.34 -14.47
N ASP A 397 28.95 10.47 -15.19
CA ASP A 397 29.48 9.39 -16.04
C ASP A 397 29.84 8.14 -15.24
N PHE A 398 30.34 8.31 -14.02
CA PHE A 398 30.65 7.19 -13.14
C PHE A 398 29.39 6.36 -12.84
N ILE A 399 28.31 7.00 -12.37
CA ILE A 399 27.07 6.29 -12.04
C ILE A 399 26.40 5.76 -13.32
N GLN A 400 26.34 6.56 -14.38
CA GLN A 400 25.72 6.15 -15.64
C GLN A 400 26.44 4.93 -16.24
N ASN A 401 27.77 4.85 -16.14
CA ASN A 401 28.52 3.68 -16.58
C ASN A 401 28.20 2.43 -15.75
N LEU A 402 27.93 2.55 -14.45
CA LEU A 402 27.47 1.43 -13.63
C LEU A 402 26.08 0.94 -14.07
N ILE A 403 25.14 1.85 -14.32
CA ILE A 403 23.80 1.51 -14.86
C ILE A 403 23.94 0.80 -16.20
N ASN A 404 24.73 1.36 -17.12
CA ASN A 404 24.90 0.83 -18.47
C ASN A 404 25.59 -0.54 -18.49
N LYS A 405 26.59 -0.75 -17.62
CA LYS A 405 27.41 -1.96 -17.61
C LYS A 405 26.75 -3.11 -16.82
N ASN A 406 26.15 -2.81 -15.68
CA ASN A 406 25.67 -3.82 -14.74
C ASN A 406 24.14 -3.93 -14.69
N GLY A 407 23.43 -3.03 -15.38
CA GLY A 407 21.99 -2.82 -15.23
C GLY A 407 21.68 -1.98 -13.99
N ILE A 408 22.17 -2.44 -12.83
CA ILE A 408 21.96 -1.80 -11.53
C ILE A 408 23.27 -1.16 -11.06
N ALA A 409 23.23 0.13 -10.73
CA ALA A 409 24.31 0.81 -10.05
C ALA A 409 24.23 0.56 -8.53
N GLU A 410 25.04 -0.38 -8.04
CA GLU A 410 25.25 -0.57 -6.60
C GLU A 410 26.28 0.43 -6.08
N LEU A 411 25.80 1.47 -5.41
CA LEU A 411 26.61 2.56 -4.90
C LEU A 411 27.06 2.28 -3.46
N PRO A 412 28.37 2.40 -3.16
CA PRO A 412 28.85 2.29 -1.79
C PRO A 412 28.39 3.49 -0.94
N GLU A 413 28.76 3.48 0.34
CA GLU A 413 28.66 4.69 1.16
C GLU A 413 29.40 5.85 0.47
N GLY A 414 28.77 7.01 0.40
CA GLY A 414 29.32 8.15 -0.33
C GLY A 414 28.31 9.22 -0.69
N ILE A 415 28.82 10.42 -0.91
CA ILE A 415 28.11 11.55 -1.50
C ILE A 415 28.55 11.67 -2.96
N PHE A 416 27.60 11.55 -3.87
CA PHE A 416 27.83 11.58 -5.32
C PHE A 416 27.23 12.85 -5.91
N TYR A 417 28.07 13.72 -6.45
CA TYR A 417 27.62 14.96 -7.10
C TYR A 417 27.46 14.73 -8.60
N ILE A 418 26.33 15.12 -9.19
CA ILE A 418 26.06 14.95 -10.62
C ILE A 418 25.76 16.31 -11.27
N GLY A 419 26.26 16.54 -12.48
CA GLY A 419 26.02 17.74 -13.28
C GLY A 419 24.92 17.60 -14.33
N SER A 420 24.43 16.38 -14.56
CA SER A 420 23.29 16.12 -15.46
C SER A 420 22.48 14.90 -15.01
N THR A 421 21.31 14.69 -15.62
CA THR A 421 20.39 13.60 -15.24
C THR A 421 21.00 12.23 -15.49
N LEU A 422 20.77 11.30 -14.58
CA LEU A 422 20.98 9.88 -14.82
C LEU A 422 19.80 9.36 -15.65
N SER A 423 20.08 8.71 -16.78
CA SER A 423 19.07 8.08 -17.62
C SER A 423 18.84 6.65 -17.14
N LEU A 424 17.61 6.35 -16.71
CA LEU A 424 17.26 5.06 -16.14
C LEU A 424 16.18 4.33 -16.98
N PRO A 425 16.53 3.26 -17.71
CA PRO A 425 15.55 2.44 -18.42
C PRO A 425 14.56 1.76 -17.48
N ILE A 426 13.28 1.74 -17.84
CA ILE A 426 12.23 1.01 -17.10
C ILE A 426 11.98 -0.38 -17.72
N ASN A 427 12.91 -1.31 -17.52
CA ASN A 427 12.85 -2.67 -18.10
C ASN A 427 12.93 -3.80 -17.05
N GLY A 428 12.82 -3.43 -15.78
CA GLY A 428 12.89 -4.29 -14.60
C GLY A 428 14.23 -4.93 -14.26
N ILE A 429 15.28 -4.63 -15.02
CA ILE A 429 16.65 -5.09 -14.72
C ILE A 429 17.63 -3.94 -14.46
N ASN A 430 17.17 -2.70 -14.63
CA ASN A 430 17.94 -1.48 -14.41
C ASN A 430 17.55 -0.78 -13.10
N GLY A 431 18.53 -0.15 -12.46
CA GLY A 431 18.27 0.56 -11.20
C GLY A 431 19.47 1.20 -10.53
N ILE A 432 19.23 1.72 -9.33
CA ILE A 432 20.24 2.26 -8.41
C ILE A 432 19.95 1.74 -7.00
N ILE A 433 20.95 1.18 -6.33
CA ILE A 433 20.87 0.72 -4.95
C ILE A 433 22.00 1.37 -4.16
N GLY A 434 21.69 2.07 -3.08
CA GLY A 434 22.69 2.61 -2.16
C GLY A 434 22.96 1.72 -0.95
N SER A 435 23.84 2.20 -0.08
CA SER A 435 24.21 1.61 1.21
C SER A 435 23.37 2.15 2.39
N GLY A 436 22.27 2.84 2.08
CA GLY A 436 21.26 3.33 3.01
C GLY A 436 21.03 4.83 2.94
N THR A 437 19.85 5.28 3.34
CA THR A 437 19.40 6.68 3.23
C THR A 437 20.30 7.67 3.99
N GLY A 438 20.99 7.23 5.05
CA GLY A 438 21.97 8.04 5.77
C GLY A 438 23.42 7.90 5.27
N LYS A 439 23.69 6.98 4.33
CA LYS A 439 25.04 6.60 3.90
C LYS A 439 25.33 6.83 2.42
N THR A 440 24.32 6.81 1.55
CA THR A 440 24.47 7.05 0.11
C THR A 440 23.57 8.18 -0.35
N VAL A 441 24.16 9.20 -0.97
CA VAL A 441 23.47 10.41 -1.40
C VAL A 441 23.82 10.73 -2.84
N ILE A 442 22.83 10.99 -3.69
CA ILE A 442 23.02 11.59 -5.02
C ILE A 442 22.55 13.04 -4.97
N VAL A 443 23.40 13.96 -5.40
CA VAL A 443 23.21 15.40 -5.25
C VAL A 443 23.41 16.11 -6.58
N GLY A 444 22.44 16.91 -7.00
CA GLY A 444 22.61 17.77 -8.16
C GLY A 444 23.59 18.91 -7.86
N LEU A 445 24.58 19.15 -8.74
CA LEU A 445 25.46 20.32 -8.67
C LEU A 445 24.68 21.64 -8.82
N THR A 446 23.55 21.60 -9.53
CA THR A 446 22.57 22.68 -9.64
C THR A 446 21.15 22.14 -9.44
N ASP A 447 20.17 23.05 -9.35
CA ASP A 447 18.75 22.70 -9.23
C ASP A 447 17.98 22.83 -10.56
N THR A 448 18.69 22.71 -11.70
CA THR A 448 18.13 23.01 -13.03
C THR A 448 17.73 21.79 -13.86
N PHE A 449 17.93 20.58 -13.34
CA PHE A 449 17.66 19.32 -14.04
C PHE A 449 17.20 18.23 -13.06
N PRO A 450 16.48 17.18 -13.53
CA PRO A 450 16.09 16.05 -12.68
C PRO A 450 17.31 15.19 -12.34
N LEU A 451 17.40 14.65 -11.12
CA LEU A 451 18.51 13.75 -10.79
C LEU A 451 18.42 12.44 -11.56
N ILE A 452 17.21 11.91 -11.72
CA ILE A 452 16.91 10.71 -12.52
C ILE A 452 15.80 11.05 -13.52
N THR A 453 16.04 10.72 -14.79
CA THR A 453 15.03 10.75 -15.86
C THR A 453 14.78 9.32 -16.31
N LEU A 454 13.52 8.88 -16.21
CA LEU A 454 13.12 7.57 -16.67
C LEU A 454 13.13 7.53 -18.20
N LYS A 455 13.48 6.36 -18.75
CA LYS A 455 13.52 6.11 -20.18
C LYS A 455 12.69 4.88 -20.52
N GLU A 456 11.75 5.05 -21.44
CA GLU A 456 10.91 3.95 -21.93
C GLU A 456 11.79 2.83 -22.48
N SER A 457 11.37 1.59 -22.24
CA SER A 457 12.03 0.41 -22.79
C SER A 457 11.08 -0.33 -23.72
N PRO A 458 11.47 -0.60 -24.99
CA PRO A 458 10.65 -1.39 -25.89
C PRO A 458 10.60 -2.89 -25.51
N SER A 459 11.38 -3.30 -24.51
CA SER A 459 11.52 -4.69 -24.06
C SER A 459 11.56 -4.76 -22.54
N GLY A 460 10.78 -5.65 -21.95
CA GLY A 460 10.79 -5.94 -20.51
C GLY A 460 9.50 -5.53 -19.81
N ASP A 461 9.47 -5.73 -18.49
CA ASP A 461 8.42 -5.16 -17.65
C ASP A 461 8.74 -3.68 -17.42
N ASN A 462 7.71 -2.82 -17.50
CA ASN A 462 7.87 -1.40 -17.32
C ASN A 462 8.04 -1.02 -15.84
N ASN A 463 9.15 -1.45 -15.24
CA ASN A 463 9.48 -1.20 -13.84
C ASN A 463 10.98 -0.89 -13.68
N PHE A 464 11.38 -0.38 -12.53
CA PHE A 464 12.79 -0.08 -12.22
C PHE A 464 13.09 -0.29 -10.74
N ILE A 465 14.39 -0.34 -10.42
CA ILE A 465 14.85 -0.57 -9.05
C ILE A 465 15.46 0.72 -8.49
N LEU A 466 14.96 1.18 -7.36
CA LEU A 466 15.57 2.28 -6.60
C LEU A 466 15.44 1.99 -5.11
N SER A 467 16.58 1.90 -4.42
CA SER A 467 16.56 1.57 -2.99
C SER A 467 17.72 2.15 -2.18
N ASN A 468 17.47 2.38 -0.89
CA ASN A 468 18.48 2.68 0.13
C ASN A 468 19.34 3.92 -0.21
N VAL A 469 18.71 5.01 -0.64
CA VAL A 469 19.41 6.20 -1.17
C VAL A 469 18.66 7.50 -0.85
N THR A 470 19.42 8.56 -0.59
CA THR A 470 18.90 9.93 -0.53
C THR A 470 19.18 10.66 -1.85
N LEU A 471 18.14 11.29 -2.41
CA LEU A 471 18.19 12.14 -3.59
C LEU A 471 17.97 13.59 -3.15
N GLN A 472 18.98 14.46 -3.32
CA GLN A 472 18.95 15.82 -2.77
C GLN A 472 19.30 16.90 -3.80
N GLY A 473 18.49 17.97 -3.84
CA GLY A 473 18.62 19.02 -4.86
C GLY A 473 18.22 18.52 -6.25
N GLY A 474 18.60 19.27 -7.29
CA GLY A 474 18.01 19.10 -8.61
C GLY A 474 16.63 19.75 -8.68
N ASN A 475 16.05 19.86 -9.89
CA ASN A 475 14.67 20.33 -10.00
C ASN A 475 13.68 19.24 -9.57
N ALA A 476 14.00 17.97 -9.85
CA ALA A 476 13.21 16.82 -9.47
C ALA A 476 14.10 15.65 -9.05
N GLY A 477 13.60 14.78 -8.17
CA GLY A 477 14.28 13.53 -7.83
C GLY A 477 14.16 12.51 -8.96
N ILE A 478 12.93 12.18 -9.33
CA ILE A 478 12.59 11.35 -10.49
C ILE A 478 11.66 12.14 -11.41
N PHE A 479 11.98 12.13 -12.70
CA PHE A 479 11.13 12.64 -13.76
C PHE A 479 10.77 11.50 -14.72
N ALA A 480 9.47 11.24 -14.86
CA ALA A 480 8.93 10.35 -15.87
C ALA A 480 8.32 11.22 -16.98
N PRO A 481 8.94 11.28 -18.17
CA PRO A 481 8.45 12.11 -19.27
C PRO A 481 7.23 11.49 -19.96
N ASP A 482 6.67 12.20 -20.95
CA ASP A 482 5.43 11.82 -21.63
C ASP A 482 5.61 10.68 -22.64
N GLU A 483 6.85 10.33 -22.99
CA GLU A 483 7.14 9.14 -23.80
C GLU A 483 7.06 7.83 -22.99
N ILE A 484 6.89 7.92 -21.66
CA ILE A 484 6.71 6.74 -20.82
C ILE A 484 5.30 6.20 -20.98
N ASP A 485 5.19 4.91 -21.31
CA ASP A 485 3.92 4.20 -21.33
C ASP A 485 3.48 3.92 -19.87
N GLN A 486 3.18 2.68 -19.52
CA GLN A 486 2.75 2.36 -18.15
C GLN A 486 3.94 1.99 -17.27
N ILE A 487 4.17 2.65 -16.13
CA ILE A 487 5.07 2.13 -15.08
C ILE A 487 4.25 1.18 -14.20
N ALA A 488 4.65 -0.08 -14.06
CA ALA A 488 3.89 -1.08 -13.32
C ALA A 488 4.73 -1.87 -12.32
N PHE A 489 4.13 -2.35 -11.23
CA PHE A 489 4.77 -3.30 -10.28
C PHE A 489 6.10 -2.86 -9.66
N THR A 490 6.41 -1.56 -9.73
CA THR A 490 7.63 -0.98 -9.17
C THR A 490 7.56 -1.02 -7.66
N ASN A 491 8.64 -1.49 -7.04
CA ASN A 491 8.86 -1.45 -5.60
C ASN A 491 9.97 -0.44 -5.30
N LEU A 492 9.60 0.72 -4.75
CA LEU A 492 10.56 1.69 -4.22
C LEU A 492 10.74 1.43 -2.74
N LYS A 493 11.98 1.48 -2.24
CA LYS A 493 12.28 1.08 -0.86
C LYS A 493 13.35 1.96 -0.23
N TYR A 494 13.04 2.60 0.89
CA TYR A 494 14.00 3.48 1.59
C TYR A 494 14.63 4.53 0.66
N VAL A 495 13.78 5.43 0.15
CA VAL A 495 14.21 6.53 -0.71
C VAL A 495 13.78 7.85 -0.09
N VAL A 496 14.74 8.76 0.11
CA VAL A 496 14.45 10.11 0.63
C VAL A 496 14.65 11.14 -0.47
N PHE A 497 13.58 11.82 -0.85
CA PHE A 497 13.57 12.96 -1.75
C PHE A 497 13.65 14.24 -0.94
N ARG A 498 14.63 15.10 -1.24
CA ARG A 498 14.94 16.24 -0.37
C ARG A 498 15.26 17.51 -1.17
N ASN A 499 14.68 18.63 -0.75
CA ASN A 499 15.00 19.97 -1.28
C ASN A 499 14.83 20.11 -2.80
N GLN A 500 13.72 19.60 -3.34
CA GLN A 500 13.44 19.60 -4.79
C GLN A 500 12.21 20.43 -5.13
N ASN A 501 12.05 20.84 -6.38
CA ASN A 501 10.74 21.32 -6.83
C ASN A 501 9.75 20.16 -6.79
N TYR A 502 10.10 19.01 -7.36
CA TYR A 502 9.28 17.79 -7.33
C TYR A 502 10.07 16.59 -6.79
N GLY A 503 9.57 15.83 -5.83
CA GLY A 503 10.23 14.57 -5.46
C GLY A 503 10.15 13.56 -6.61
N ILE A 504 8.92 13.21 -6.96
CA ILE A 504 8.57 12.42 -8.16
C ILE A 504 7.64 13.27 -9.03
N HIS A 505 7.97 13.42 -10.32
CA HIS A 505 7.13 14.09 -11.31
C HIS A 505 6.78 13.12 -12.44
N LEU A 506 5.49 12.79 -12.53
CA LEU A 506 4.91 12.02 -13.61
C LEU A 506 4.31 12.99 -14.62
N TYR A 507 5.07 13.31 -15.67
CA TYR A 507 4.66 14.26 -16.67
C TYR A 507 3.97 13.56 -17.83
N ARG A 508 2.64 13.54 -17.79
CA ARG A 508 1.77 13.04 -18.87
C ARG A 508 2.11 11.64 -19.39
N ASN A 509 2.76 10.82 -18.59
CA ASN A 509 2.99 9.42 -18.92
C ASN A 509 1.64 8.69 -19.05
N TYR A 510 1.60 7.52 -19.67
CA TYR A 510 0.34 6.77 -19.82
C TYR A 510 -0.25 6.37 -18.46
N GLY A 511 0.56 5.82 -17.54
CA GLY A 511 0.10 5.60 -16.16
C GLY A 511 1.11 4.97 -15.21
N LEU A 512 0.76 4.92 -13.93
CA LEU A 512 1.48 4.23 -12.84
C LEU A 512 0.55 3.22 -12.19
N ASP A 513 0.88 1.93 -12.16
CA ASP A 513 -0.05 0.89 -11.73
C ASP A 513 0.60 -0.15 -10.80
N ASN A 514 -0.15 -0.63 -9.80
CA ASN A 514 0.24 -1.76 -8.96
C ASN A 514 1.58 -1.61 -8.21
N CYS A 515 2.00 -0.37 -7.93
CA CYS A 515 3.28 -0.08 -7.31
C CYS A 515 3.23 -0.11 -5.77
N PHE A 516 4.38 -0.36 -5.15
CA PHE A 516 4.54 -0.33 -3.68
C PHE A 516 5.71 0.55 -3.30
N PHE A 517 5.45 1.62 -2.57
CA PHE A 517 6.46 2.58 -2.12
C PHE A 517 6.63 2.44 -0.61
N ASP A 518 7.67 1.72 -0.22
CA ASP A 518 8.01 1.39 1.17
C ASP A 518 9.03 2.39 1.73
N SER A 519 8.61 3.13 2.75
CA SER A 519 9.45 4.13 3.42
C SER A 519 10.04 5.16 2.45
N VAL A 520 9.26 5.50 1.41
CA VAL A 520 9.56 6.58 0.47
C VAL A 520 9.09 7.89 1.08
N SER A 521 10.01 8.84 1.22
CA SER A 521 9.78 10.06 1.99
C SER A 521 10.17 11.31 1.20
N PHE A 522 9.46 12.40 1.47
CA PHE A 522 9.62 13.69 0.81
C PHE A 522 9.84 14.77 1.87
N LEU A 523 10.89 15.56 1.73
CA LEU A 523 11.27 16.58 2.69
C LEU A 523 11.63 17.88 1.97
N ASP A 524 11.01 18.98 2.38
CA ASP A 524 11.26 20.32 1.85
C ASP A 524 11.09 20.39 0.31
N CYS A 525 10.16 19.61 -0.23
CA CYS A 525 9.80 19.64 -1.65
C CYS A 525 8.70 20.68 -1.92
N LYS A 526 8.68 21.33 -3.09
CA LYS A 526 7.49 22.13 -3.46
C LYS A 526 6.28 21.22 -3.64
N ILE A 527 6.43 20.12 -4.38
CA ILE A 527 5.48 19.00 -4.40
C ILE A 527 6.25 17.69 -4.15
N GLY A 528 5.81 16.86 -3.21
CA GLY A 528 6.45 15.56 -2.95
C GLY A 528 6.25 14.60 -4.12
N PHE A 529 5.01 14.13 -4.31
CA PHE A 529 4.59 13.32 -5.46
C PHE A 529 3.66 14.12 -6.36
N PHE A 530 4.00 14.24 -7.65
CA PHE A 530 3.24 15.04 -8.60
C PHE A 530 2.83 14.22 -9.83
N GLN A 531 1.54 13.92 -9.93
CA GLN A 531 0.88 13.49 -11.16
C GLN A 531 0.47 14.73 -11.96
N ASP A 532 1.04 14.88 -13.15
CA ASP A 532 0.81 16.00 -14.07
C ASP A 532 0.22 15.45 -15.38
N PRO A 533 -1.07 15.03 -15.37
CA PRO A 533 -1.66 14.36 -16.52
C PRO A 533 -1.95 15.35 -17.64
N ASN A 534 -2.24 14.81 -18.83
CA ASN A 534 -2.72 15.62 -19.93
C ASN A 534 -4.05 16.32 -19.52
N PRO A 535 -4.21 17.63 -19.76
CA PRO A 535 -5.45 18.35 -19.43
C PRO A 535 -6.69 17.82 -20.15
N ALA A 536 -6.52 17.09 -21.26
CA ALA A 536 -7.58 16.37 -21.94
C ALA A 536 -7.40 14.86 -21.77
N ASN A 537 -8.45 14.17 -21.32
CA ASN A 537 -8.45 12.71 -21.27
C ASN A 537 -8.48 12.13 -22.70
N SER A 538 -7.45 11.38 -23.06
CA SER A 538 -7.37 10.57 -24.29
C SER A 538 -7.06 9.12 -23.92
N GLN A 539 -7.47 8.18 -24.78
CA GLN A 539 -7.07 6.77 -24.60
C GLN A 539 -5.57 6.56 -24.83
N SER A 540 -4.88 7.47 -25.53
CA SER A 540 -3.44 7.37 -25.78
C SER A 540 -2.60 7.81 -24.58
N ASP A 541 -3.10 8.72 -23.74
CA ASP A 541 -2.33 9.35 -22.66
C ASP A 541 -3.21 9.57 -21.41
N PRO A 542 -3.76 8.51 -20.81
CA PRO A 542 -4.76 8.63 -19.76
C PRO A 542 -4.19 9.18 -18.44
N GLY A 543 -2.87 9.11 -18.22
CA GLY A 543 -2.19 9.78 -17.11
C GLY A 543 -2.62 9.32 -15.73
N TYR A 544 -3.01 8.05 -15.56
CA TYR A 544 -3.59 7.56 -14.30
C TYR A 544 -2.56 7.01 -13.31
N VAL A 545 -2.97 6.95 -12.05
CA VAL A 545 -2.26 6.28 -10.97
C VAL A 545 -3.21 5.29 -10.30
N ASP A 546 -2.97 3.99 -10.44
CA ASP A 546 -3.84 2.93 -9.92
C ASP A 546 -3.09 2.01 -8.95
N LYS A 547 -3.77 1.64 -7.86
CA LYS A 547 -3.37 0.60 -6.91
C LYS A 547 -1.98 0.82 -6.34
N VAL A 548 -1.57 2.09 -6.22
CA VAL A 548 -0.30 2.48 -5.63
C VAL A 548 -0.47 2.61 -4.12
N VAL A 549 0.38 1.89 -3.39
CA VAL A 549 0.39 1.93 -1.93
C VAL A 549 1.68 2.59 -1.45
N PHE A 550 1.51 3.69 -0.73
CA PHE A 550 2.55 4.37 0.02
C PHE A 550 2.51 3.84 1.46
N TYR A 551 3.57 3.15 1.88
CA TYR A 551 3.65 2.50 3.18
C TYR A 551 4.79 3.08 4.02
N ASN A 552 4.52 3.45 5.26
CA ASN A 552 5.51 4.03 6.19
C ASN A 552 6.23 5.31 5.69
N GLY A 553 5.74 5.94 4.62
CA GLY A 553 6.32 7.18 4.09
C GLY A 553 6.14 8.40 4.99
N GLN A 554 7.11 9.32 4.94
CA GLN A 554 7.07 10.60 5.66
C GLN A 554 7.07 11.77 4.68
N TYR A 555 6.15 12.70 4.85
CA TYR A 555 5.95 13.87 4.00
C TYR A 555 6.08 15.13 4.86
N LEU A 556 7.24 15.77 4.79
CA LEU A 556 7.68 16.75 5.76
C LEU A 556 7.92 18.10 5.08
N ASN A 557 7.31 19.16 5.61
CA ASN A 557 7.54 20.55 5.23
C ASN A 557 7.40 20.84 3.72
N CYS A 558 6.61 20.05 2.99
CA CYS A 558 6.38 20.27 1.57
C CYS A 558 5.36 21.40 1.36
N GLY A 559 5.41 22.04 0.19
CA GLY A 559 4.29 22.88 -0.25
C GLY A 559 3.02 22.04 -0.37
N THR A 560 3.06 21.02 -1.22
CA THR A 560 2.03 19.97 -1.31
C THR A 560 2.70 18.60 -1.20
N ALA A 561 2.33 17.78 -0.22
CA ALA A 561 2.96 16.48 -0.07
C ALA A 561 2.60 15.53 -1.23
N ILE A 562 1.30 15.39 -1.52
CA ILE A 562 0.78 14.59 -2.64
C ILE A 562 -0.13 15.44 -3.52
N SER A 563 0.14 15.46 -4.83
CA SER A 563 -0.76 16.00 -5.84
C SER A 563 -1.06 14.92 -6.88
N MET A 564 -2.28 14.39 -6.84
CA MET A 564 -2.79 13.34 -7.72
C MET A 564 -4.11 13.78 -8.36
N ARG A 565 -4.00 14.70 -9.32
CA ARG A 565 -5.15 15.34 -9.97
C ARG A 565 -5.40 14.73 -11.32
N ALA A 566 -6.21 13.66 -11.34
CA ALA A 566 -6.38 12.81 -12.50
C ALA A 566 -7.41 13.35 -13.51
N THR A 567 -7.20 13.05 -14.80
CA THR A 567 -8.18 13.31 -15.89
C THR A 567 -8.92 12.04 -16.34
N ARG A 568 -8.26 10.88 -16.31
CA ARG A 568 -8.90 9.56 -16.16
C ARG A 568 -8.83 9.18 -14.69
N ALA A 569 -9.90 8.59 -14.15
CA ALA A 569 -9.96 8.37 -12.71
C ALA A 569 -8.87 7.42 -12.21
N ASP A 570 -8.10 7.82 -11.20
CA ASP A 570 -7.19 6.96 -10.44
C ASP A 570 -8.00 5.94 -9.60
N ASN A 571 -7.45 4.76 -9.29
CA ASN A 571 -8.20 3.73 -8.56
C ASN A 571 -7.40 3.13 -7.39
N LEU A 572 -8.02 3.03 -6.20
CA LEU A 572 -7.53 2.27 -5.05
C LEU A 572 -6.10 2.61 -4.59
N ASN A 573 -5.74 3.90 -4.59
CA ASN A 573 -4.48 4.35 -4.01
C ASN A 573 -4.57 4.45 -2.49
N ALA A 574 -3.50 4.08 -1.78
CA ALA A 574 -3.50 4.03 -0.33
C ALA A 574 -2.26 4.67 0.31
N TRP A 575 -2.47 5.43 1.38
CA TRP A 575 -1.42 5.88 2.30
C TRP A 575 -1.60 5.15 3.62
N ILE A 576 -0.65 4.30 3.98
CA ILE A 576 -0.76 3.40 5.14
C ILE A 576 0.40 3.67 6.07
N ASN A 577 0.10 3.94 7.35
CA ASN A 577 1.11 4.26 8.35
C ASN A 577 1.99 5.45 7.93
N CYS A 578 1.43 6.47 7.27
CA CYS A 578 2.20 7.62 6.81
C CYS A 578 2.12 8.80 7.79
N LYS A 579 3.17 9.63 7.76
CA LYS A 579 3.23 10.90 8.48
C LYS A 579 3.20 12.08 7.52
N PHE A 580 2.23 12.96 7.67
CA PHE A 580 2.17 14.26 6.99
C PHE A 580 2.40 15.35 8.04
N ASP A 581 3.50 16.10 7.92
CA ASP A 581 3.92 17.03 8.95
C ASP A 581 4.42 18.35 8.36
N GLY A 582 3.92 19.48 8.84
CA GLY A 582 4.44 20.80 8.46
C GLY A 582 4.15 21.23 7.02
N ASN A 583 3.37 20.45 6.25
CA ASN A 583 3.09 20.78 4.85
C ASN A 583 2.07 21.93 4.74
N SER A 584 2.10 22.71 3.65
CA SER A 584 1.00 23.65 3.38
C SER A 584 -0.28 22.89 2.99
N LEU A 585 -0.16 21.80 2.23
CA LEU A 585 -1.25 20.90 1.85
C LEU A 585 -0.75 19.44 1.92
N ALA A 586 -1.49 18.54 2.57
CA ALA A 586 -1.08 17.14 2.66
C ALA A 586 -1.45 16.37 1.38
N ILE A 587 -2.72 16.41 0.98
CA ILE A 587 -3.24 15.62 -0.13
C ILE A 587 -4.15 16.49 -1.01
N ASP A 588 -3.80 16.57 -2.29
CA ASP A 588 -4.60 17.19 -3.34
C ASP A 588 -4.96 16.12 -4.38
N ILE A 589 -6.20 15.64 -4.34
CA ILE A 589 -6.65 14.53 -5.18
C ILE A 589 -7.88 14.93 -5.98
N SER A 590 -7.92 14.65 -7.28
CA SER A 590 -9.12 14.83 -8.10
C SER A 590 -9.33 13.64 -9.01
N GLY A 591 -10.59 13.25 -9.26
CA GLY A 591 -10.88 12.09 -10.10
C GLY A 591 -10.26 10.81 -9.55
N ASN A 592 -10.51 10.49 -8.29
CA ASN A 592 -9.98 9.30 -7.65
C ASN A 592 -11.13 8.41 -7.17
N ASN A 593 -11.08 7.13 -7.51
CA ASN A 593 -11.97 6.08 -7.04
C ASN A 593 -11.31 5.38 -5.85
N PHE A 594 -12.01 5.37 -4.72
CA PHE A 594 -11.57 4.70 -3.49
C PHE A 594 -10.14 5.03 -2.99
N PRO A 595 -9.69 6.30 -3.03
CA PRO A 595 -8.45 6.66 -2.35
C PRO A 595 -8.65 6.52 -0.84
N LEU A 596 -7.65 6.01 -0.13
CA LEU A 596 -7.72 5.84 1.33
C LEU A 596 -6.42 6.21 2.05
N ALA A 597 -6.54 6.76 3.25
CA ALA A 597 -5.45 6.85 4.22
C ALA A 597 -5.81 6.07 5.48
N ALA A 598 -4.88 5.24 5.95
CA ALA A 598 -5.09 4.34 7.07
C ALA A 598 -3.94 4.45 8.08
N ASN A 599 -4.29 4.65 9.35
CA ASN A 599 -3.34 4.77 10.45
C ASN A 599 -2.29 5.90 10.25
N CYS A 600 -2.71 7.02 9.65
CA CYS A 600 -1.83 8.17 9.33
C CYS A 600 -1.96 9.32 10.34
N ASP A 601 -0.88 10.08 10.53
CA ASP A 601 -0.85 11.33 11.30
C ASP A 601 -0.77 12.54 10.36
N PHE A 602 -1.58 13.56 10.62
CA PHE A 602 -1.58 14.86 9.94
C PHE A 602 -1.34 15.96 10.98
N THR A 603 -0.17 16.59 10.94
CA THR A 603 0.28 17.50 12.01
C THR A 603 0.92 18.78 11.49
N ASN A 604 0.82 19.84 12.29
CA ASN A 604 1.52 21.11 12.07
C ASN A 604 1.26 21.76 10.70
N HIS A 605 0.11 21.48 10.07
CA HIS A 605 -0.28 22.10 8.80
C HIS A 605 -0.75 23.54 8.98
N THR A 606 -0.38 24.42 8.04
CA THR A 606 -0.65 25.88 8.11
C THR A 606 -1.35 26.47 6.88
N GLY A 607 -1.57 25.68 5.82
CA GLY A 607 -2.27 26.16 4.62
C GLY A 607 -3.78 26.33 4.83
N PRO A 608 -4.54 26.67 3.78
CA PRO A 608 -6.00 26.83 3.89
C PRO A 608 -6.72 25.55 4.32
N ASN A 609 -6.24 24.40 3.84
CA ASN A 609 -6.77 23.10 4.15
C ASN A 609 -5.68 22.04 4.16
N ILE A 610 -5.98 20.90 4.78
CA ILE A 610 -5.07 19.76 4.88
C ILE A 610 -5.29 18.80 3.71
N ILE A 611 -6.55 18.60 3.31
CA ILE A 611 -6.95 17.71 2.21
C ILE A 611 -7.93 18.43 1.28
N ARG A 612 -7.78 18.23 -0.04
CA ARG A 612 -8.50 18.98 -1.07
C ARG A 612 -9.03 18.13 -2.24
N ASP A 613 -10.08 18.67 -2.88
CA ASP A 613 -10.74 18.30 -4.14
C ASP A 613 -11.68 17.08 -4.07
N SER A 614 -11.18 15.85 -4.02
CA SER A 614 -11.96 14.60 -4.10
C SER A 614 -12.24 13.98 -2.73
N PRO A 615 -13.30 13.15 -2.58
CA PRO A 615 -13.50 12.37 -1.36
C PRO A 615 -12.32 11.44 -1.08
N LEU A 616 -11.90 11.39 0.19
CA LEU A 616 -10.88 10.50 0.72
C LEU A 616 -11.48 9.67 1.85
N ALA A 617 -11.18 8.37 1.87
CA ALA A 617 -11.48 7.51 3.01
C ALA A 617 -10.34 7.57 4.04
N LEU A 618 -10.69 7.68 5.32
CA LEU A 618 -9.79 7.90 6.43
C LEU A 618 -10.11 6.90 7.53
N TYR A 619 -9.15 6.04 7.83
CA TYR A 619 -9.30 4.96 8.80
C TYR A 619 -8.27 5.11 9.92
N SER A 620 -8.74 5.27 11.16
CA SER A 620 -7.89 5.48 12.33
C SER A 620 -6.83 6.57 12.13
N CYS A 621 -7.18 7.70 11.51
CA CYS A 621 -6.24 8.80 11.29
C CYS A 621 -6.32 9.85 12.40
N ASN A 622 -5.20 10.52 12.69
CA ASN A 622 -5.18 11.63 13.64
C ASN A 622 -4.86 12.95 12.95
N PHE A 623 -5.54 14.00 13.40
CA PHE A 623 -5.29 15.40 13.03
C PHE A 623 -5.14 16.19 14.33
N TYR A 624 -3.94 16.74 14.56
CA TYR A 624 -3.66 17.55 15.74
C TYR A 624 -2.51 18.54 15.49
N ASN A 625 -2.50 19.61 16.29
CA ASN A 625 -1.57 20.73 16.17
C ASN A 625 -1.62 21.39 14.78
N ASN A 626 -2.75 21.30 14.10
CA ASN A 626 -2.93 21.99 12.82
C ASN A 626 -3.56 23.35 13.05
N ALA A 627 -3.10 24.32 12.27
CA ALA A 627 -3.65 25.67 12.23
C ALA A 627 -4.03 26.03 10.79
N PRO A 628 -4.89 25.24 10.11
CA PRO A 628 -5.34 25.59 8.79
C PRO A 628 -6.14 26.89 8.84
N THR A 629 -6.02 27.71 7.80
CA THR A 629 -6.68 29.03 7.77
C THR A 629 -8.15 28.99 7.36
N ASP A 630 -8.66 27.86 6.85
CA ASP A 630 -10.08 27.67 6.49
C ASP A 630 -10.67 26.41 7.16
N ALA A 631 -10.23 25.21 6.79
CA ALA A 631 -10.80 23.96 7.32
C ALA A 631 -9.85 22.76 7.21
N VAL A 632 -10.19 21.62 7.83
CA VAL A 632 -9.43 20.36 7.61
C VAL A 632 -9.60 19.89 6.16
N PHE A 633 -10.84 19.80 5.68
CA PHE A 633 -11.19 19.30 4.36
C PHE A 633 -11.81 20.39 3.47
N ARG A 634 -11.34 20.46 2.23
CA ARG A 634 -12.01 21.14 1.11
C ARG A 634 -12.28 20.13 0.00
N ALA A 635 -13.21 19.20 0.23
CA ALA A 635 -13.51 18.08 -0.66
C ALA A 635 -15.02 17.90 -0.89
N GLN A 636 -15.40 17.17 -1.96
CA GLN A 636 -16.81 16.80 -2.25
C GLN A 636 -17.44 15.85 -1.24
N GLY A 637 -16.64 15.26 -0.37
CA GLY A 637 -17.09 14.40 0.70
C GLY A 637 -15.93 13.83 1.49
N SER A 638 -16.26 13.01 2.48
CA SER A 638 -15.25 12.32 3.29
C SER A 638 -15.86 11.06 3.92
N TYR A 639 -15.06 10.02 4.03
CA TYR A 639 -15.42 8.79 4.75
C TYR A 639 -14.47 8.63 5.92
N LEU A 640 -14.96 8.75 7.15
CA LEU A 640 -14.13 8.68 8.36
C LEU A 640 -14.60 7.52 9.24
N GLU A 641 -13.69 6.66 9.67
CA GLU A 641 -13.93 5.67 10.72
C GLU A 641 -12.76 5.65 11.71
N GLY A 642 -13.06 5.67 13.01
CA GLY A 642 -12.04 5.58 14.06
C GLY A 642 -11.08 6.77 14.14
N CYS A 643 -11.39 7.91 13.52
CA CYS A 643 -10.48 9.05 13.40
C CYS A 643 -10.54 9.99 14.60
N ASN A 644 -9.43 10.69 14.87
CA ASN A 644 -9.35 11.74 15.88
C ASN A 644 -8.99 13.07 15.22
N LEU A 645 -9.96 13.99 15.12
CA LEU A 645 -9.75 15.36 14.67
C LEU A 645 -9.78 16.27 15.89
N LEU A 646 -8.60 16.52 16.46
CA LEU A 646 -8.44 17.14 17.78
C LEU A 646 -8.25 18.66 17.72
N ASP A 647 -8.07 19.22 16.53
CA ASP A 647 -7.96 20.66 16.30
C ASP A 647 -9.34 21.34 16.40
N ASN A 648 -9.36 22.54 17.00
CA ASN A 648 -10.58 23.35 17.10
C ASN A 648 -10.75 24.26 15.89
N VAL A 649 -10.84 23.66 14.71
CA VAL A 649 -11.02 24.34 13.42
C VAL A 649 -12.21 23.73 12.69
N PRO A 650 -12.88 24.44 11.77
CA PRO A 650 -13.93 23.84 10.96
C PRO A 650 -13.45 22.57 10.27
N VAL A 651 -14.26 21.51 10.29
CA VAL A 651 -13.88 20.26 9.61
C VAL A 651 -14.01 20.39 8.11
N PHE A 652 -15.04 21.10 7.64
CA PHE A 652 -15.30 21.27 6.21
C PHE A 652 -15.32 22.75 5.81
N SER A 653 -14.70 23.05 4.67
CA SER A 653 -14.60 24.41 4.12
C SER A 653 -15.98 25.00 3.81
N SER A 654 -16.13 26.29 4.14
CA SER A 654 -17.33 27.07 3.83
C SER A 654 -17.35 27.61 2.39
N THR A 655 -16.23 27.53 1.68
CA THR A 655 -16.06 28.08 0.32
C THR A 655 -16.51 27.13 -0.79
N VAL A 656 -16.97 25.93 -0.43
CA VAL A 656 -17.40 24.89 -1.36
C VAL A 656 -18.89 25.06 -1.71
N HIS A 657 -19.18 25.52 -2.92
CA HIS A 657 -20.56 25.82 -3.36
C HIS A 657 -21.39 24.58 -3.76
N TYR A 658 -20.75 23.43 -4.03
CA TYR A 658 -21.45 22.18 -4.35
C TYR A 658 -21.85 21.40 -3.08
N GLY A 659 -22.74 20.41 -3.24
CA GLY A 659 -23.15 19.53 -2.16
C GLY A 659 -21.98 18.69 -1.63
N MET A 660 -21.86 18.57 -0.30
CA MET A 660 -20.82 17.73 0.33
C MET A 660 -21.46 16.53 1.04
N SER A 661 -20.85 15.37 0.90
CA SER A 661 -21.32 14.11 1.51
C SER A 661 -20.33 13.57 2.53
N ASN A 662 -20.67 13.67 3.81
CA ASN A 662 -19.74 13.36 4.89
C ASN A 662 -20.26 12.21 5.75
N TYR A 663 -19.49 11.13 5.84
CA TYR A 663 -19.84 9.95 6.61
C TYR A 663 -18.81 9.77 7.71
N ILE A 664 -19.24 9.88 8.96
CA ILE A 664 -18.36 9.93 10.13
C ILE A 664 -18.82 8.87 11.11
N LEU A 665 -18.00 7.83 11.26
CA LEU A 665 -18.28 6.68 12.11
C LEU A 665 -17.20 6.60 13.20
N ASN A 666 -17.58 6.25 14.43
CA ASN A 666 -16.65 5.88 15.49
C ASN A 666 -15.51 6.88 15.76
N SER A 667 -15.73 8.17 15.49
CA SER A 667 -14.66 9.17 15.46
C SER A 667 -14.85 10.21 16.57
N THR A 668 -13.74 10.82 17.00
CA THR A 668 -13.75 11.97 17.91
C THR A 668 -13.39 13.22 17.13
N ILE A 669 -14.27 14.21 17.13
CA ILE A 669 -14.10 15.45 16.37
C ILE A 669 -14.37 16.65 17.27
N LYS A 670 -13.38 17.54 17.37
CA LYS A 670 -13.47 18.78 18.14
C LYS A 670 -14.14 19.90 17.35
N GLY A 671 -13.73 20.06 16.09
CA GLY A 671 -14.25 21.07 15.17
C GLY A 671 -15.72 20.91 14.78
N ASP A 672 -16.29 21.96 14.19
CA ASP A 672 -17.67 21.95 13.67
C ASP A 672 -17.76 21.09 12.39
N VAL A 673 -18.68 20.12 12.38
CA VAL A 673 -18.97 19.25 11.23
C VAL A 673 -20.16 19.72 10.39
N ILE A 674 -20.90 20.72 10.86
CA ILE A 674 -22.00 21.36 10.14
C ILE A 674 -21.50 22.68 9.57
N ARG A 675 -21.77 22.93 8.30
CA ARG A 675 -21.40 24.18 7.65
C ARG A 675 -22.52 25.22 7.74
N THR A 676 -22.12 26.48 7.74
CA THR A 676 -23.04 27.63 7.69
C THR A 676 -23.51 27.95 6.27
N TYR A 677 -22.79 27.52 5.23
CA TYR A 677 -23.07 27.83 3.82
C TYR A 677 -22.86 26.61 2.89
N GLY A 678 -23.78 26.41 1.93
CA GLY A 678 -23.88 25.23 1.06
C GLY A 678 -24.67 24.06 1.69
N MET A 679 -25.05 23.04 0.92
CA MET A 679 -25.79 21.84 1.39
C MET A 679 -24.89 20.69 1.88
N THR A 680 -24.86 20.38 3.16
CA THR A 680 -24.24 19.15 3.69
C THR A 680 -25.27 18.03 3.79
N GLN A 681 -24.87 16.85 3.36
CA GLN A 681 -25.55 15.61 3.68
C GLN A 681 -24.57 14.64 4.32
N GLY A 682 -25.05 13.74 5.16
CA GLY A 682 -24.14 12.84 5.85
C GLY A 682 -24.80 11.90 6.83
N ILE A 683 -24.00 10.96 7.31
CA ILE A 683 -24.41 10.03 8.38
C ILE A 683 -23.34 10.10 9.46
N PHE A 684 -23.76 10.39 10.68
CA PHE A 684 -22.87 10.38 11.84
C PHE A 684 -23.28 9.22 12.75
N VAL A 685 -22.32 8.33 13.02
CA VAL A 685 -22.55 7.10 13.77
C VAL A 685 -21.54 7.00 14.90
N ASN A 686 -22.01 6.76 16.12
CA ASN A 686 -21.19 6.52 17.30
C ASN A 686 -19.97 7.47 17.41
N SER A 687 -20.16 8.76 17.14
CA SER A 687 -19.07 9.72 17.03
C SER A 687 -19.22 10.83 18.06
N ASN A 688 -18.11 11.23 18.71
CA ASN A 688 -18.09 12.32 19.67
C ASN A 688 -17.86 13.65 18.94
N LEU A 689 -18.95 14.39 18.72
CA LEU A 689 -18.95 15.68 18.00
C LEU A 689 -19.01 16.86 19.00
N GLN A 690 -17.86 17.40 19.39
CA GLN A 690 -17.78 18.33 20.52
C GLN A 690 -18.38 19.71 20.22
N ALA A 691 -18.14 20.27 19.03
CA ALA A 691 -18.75 21.53 18.60
C ALA A 691 -20.25 21.41 18.26
N ASN A 692 -20.77 20.19 18.10
CA ASN A 692 -22.16 19.94 17.69
C ASN A 692 -22.92 19.03 18.70
N PRO A 693 -23.09 19.45 19.97
CA PRO A 693 -23.64 18.60 21.03
C PRO A 693 -25.06 18.08 20.77
N GLN A 694 -25.87 18.78 19.97
CA GLN A 694 -27.24 18.37 19.65
C GLN A 694 -27.31 17.13 18.75
N ILE A 695 -26.27 16.90 17.95
CA ILE A 695 -26.15 15.76 17.03
C ILE A 695 -25.06 14.78 17.47
N ASN A 696 -24.50 14.98 18.66
CA ASN A 696 -23.58 14.05 19.31
C ASN A 696 -24.35 12.83 19.85
N LYS A 697 -24.79 11.96 18.94
CA LYS A 697 -25.71 10.84 19.17
C LYS A 697 -25.23 9.57 18.46
N LEU A 698 -25.79 8.43 18.85
CA LEU A 698 -25.40 7.13 18.31
C LEU A 698 -25.65 6.98 16.79
N LEU A 699 -26.75 7.54 16.27
CA LEU A 699 -27.02 7.60 14.83
C LEU A 699 -27.79 8.86 14.46
N VAL A 700 -27.21 9.66 13.57
CA VAL A 700 -27.80 10.88 13.02
C VAL A 700 -27.74 10.84 11.49
N ASN A 701 -28.86 11.14 10.85
CA ASN A 701 -28.91 11.45 9.44
C ASN A 701 -28.85 12.96 9.25
N VAL A 702 -28.08 13.47 8.28
CA VAL A 702 -28.08 14.88 7.91
C VAL A 702 -28.53 15.00 6.46
N LYS A 703 -29.65 15.67 6.25
CA LYS A 703 -30.24 15.90 4.92
C LYS A 703 -30.31 17.40 4.66
N ASP A 704 -29.48 17.90 3.76
CA ASP A 704 -29.44 19.31 3.37
C ASP A 704 -29.30 20.26 4.56
N ASN A 705 -28.30 19.98 5.41
CA ASN A 705 -28.02 20.62 6.70
C ASN A 705 -29.06 20.41 7.80
N VAL A 706 -30.12 19.65 7.55
CA VAL A 706 -31.14 19.33 8.57
C VAL A 706 -30.79 18.00 9.23
N PRO A 707 -30.37 17.99 10.51
CA PRO A 707 -30.10 16.74 11.21
C PRO A 707 -31.41 16.11 11.72
N THR A 708 -31.51 14.80 11.55
CA THR A 708 -32.53 13.94 12.14
C THR A 708 -31.84 12.91 13.02
N VAL A 709 -32.09 12.99 14.33
CA VAL A 709 -31.60 11.98 15.29
C VAL A 709 -32.43 10.71 15.13
N ILE A 710 -31.77 9.59 14.82
CA ILE A 710 -32.41 8.27 14.64
C ILE A 710 -32.25 7.43 15.91
N LEU A 711 -31.05 7.40 16.51
CA LEU A 711 -30.80 6.75 17.79
C LEU A 711 -30.27 7.76 18.80
N ASN A 712 -31.12 8.14 19.75
CA ASN A 712 -30.84 9.19 20.73
C ASN A 712 -30.12 8.65 21.99
N THR A 713 -29.02 7.93 21.78
CA THR A 713 -28.14 7.45 22.85
C THR A 713 -26.81 8.19 22.77
N THR A 714 -26.16 8.41 23.91
CA THR A 714 -24.81 8.99 23.98
C THR A 714 -23.82 8.08 23.21
N PRO A 715 -22.99 8.63 22.33
CA PRO A 715 -21.98 7.85 21.60
C PRO A 715 -20.82 7.46 22.51
N ASN A 716 -20.15 6.36 22.16
CA ASN A 716 -18.91 5.87 22.77
C ASN A 716 -17.96 5.46 21.63
N PRO A 717 -17.28 6.43 20.98
CA PRO A 717 -16.47 6.14 19.80
C PRO A 717 -15.23 5.30 20.13
N TYR A 718 -14.99 4.26 19.33
CA TYR A 718 -13.73 3.52 19.26
C TYR A 718 -13.57 2.94 17.86
N PRO A 719 -12.35 2.86 17.30
CA PRO A 719 -12.11 2.21 16.02
C PRO A 719 -12.68 0.80 15.99
N GLN A 720 -13.27 0.43 14.87
CA GLN A 720 -13.89 -0.89 14.67
C GLN A 720 -13.32 -1.66 13.48
N LEU A 721 -12.55 -1.02 12.60
CA LEU A 721 -11.98 -1.65 11.40
C LEU A 721 -10.52 -2.07 11.61
N LEU A 722 -9.66 -1.13 12.00
CA LEU A 722 -8.23 -1.38 12.23
C LEU A 722 -7.99 -1.73 13.70
N VAL A 723 -8.34 -2.96 14.07
CA VAL A 723 -8.30 -3.45 15.46
C VAL A 723 -7.72 -4.86 15.58
N THR A 724 -7.20 -5.16 16.76
CA THR A 724 -6.73 -6.47 17.21
C THR A 724 -7.67 -6.99 18.30
N HIS A 725 -8.18 -8.21 18.13
CA HIS A 725 -9.07 -8.81 19.09
C HIS A 725 -8.29 -9.29 20.32
N GLY A 726 -8.81 -9.03 21.52
CA GLY A 726 -8.26 -9.58 22.76
C GLY A 726 -8.46 -11.09 22.84
N ASN A 727 -7.49 -11.78 23.47
CA ASN A 727 -7.56 -13.22 23.72
C ASN A 727 -8.58 -13.61 24.79
#